data_AF-A0A7C6F1M1-F1
#
_entry.id   AF-A0A7C6F1M1-F1
#
_cell.length_a   1.000
_cell.length_b   1.000
_cell.length_c   1.000
_cell.angle_alpha   90.00
_cell.angle_beta   90.00
_cell.angle_gamma   90.00
#
_symmetry.space_group_name_H-M   'P 1'
#
loop_
_entity.id
_entity.type
_entity.pdbx_description
1 polymer ?
#
loop_
_entity_poly.entity_id
_entity_poly.type
_entity_poly.pdbx_seq_one_letter_code
_entity_poly.pdbx_strand_id
1 'polypeptide(L)'
;MMFLPQLKRVRFIVLRAGTRGCLIGLGLCLIGLVLFVVAGPRVAAWYARQSAETAIKAGRMTDAQGWLEWASWCFPNDGHADIVWAAYYRRLKDVDGFVKALDRAEKKGAPPVLIDRERRLAMIQAARIPPGPDNQIGLLIAQGYDPAATVEAFVYGALARGDTAQASEILSAWAADLPNDANQKYMAGIYWQFVNQPEKAEEMHRAALQQEPHHELAMLALAEILSADDRWQELYQLYEKWHRQIPRSAWARVGLARTARLLGRWNEARRWLNSKGLTADSSTSQIRETAEILLEMNQPVEAMKWFQRLDLERTTDRTLLHGAALAASLEKDNLQAAQLMDRADELFQKATRTHELRSRLTIDPKNQAIKNELVSLSNSEQKTLAALGDQDIAPHKSKMPSLNAGAPSLYIRHCAACHGERGGGDGRAARFLFPRARNFRRDAFRIVSTEDAIPTIDDIVSVIRQGMPGTAMPSFPELSEQESLKLAEYVLEMFRDGVREQLLSIYAAEGETVSEDDLRHEVSIRTTPGKRVSIPTIRPANEQSPIRGKESYLTLGCANCHGEDGTGACDLALWDDQGFPNPPRDLKHDFFKGGDSLESLYLRLRLGMPGTAHPSCVNAAPDEIFDVVLYCQSLIEEPRRITTNDQRWEQARVRAWYPAYLTLPGQ
;
A
#
# COMPACT_ATOMS: atom_id res chain seq x y z
N MET A 1 -9.43 -68.97 31.12
CA MET A 1 -8.14 -68.86 31.83
C MET A 1 -8.03 -67.42 32.33
N MET A 2 -8.31 -67.16 33.61
CA MET A 2 -7.29 -66.92 34.67
C MET A 2 -6.57 -65.58 34.40
N PHE A 3 -6.69 -64.48 35.15
CA PHE A 3 -6.84 -64.26 36.60
C PHE A 3 -7.47 -62.87 36.88
N LEU A 4 -8.47 -62.83 37.77
CA LEU A 4 -8.87 -61.64 38.54
C LEU A 4 -8.15 -61.70 39.91
N PRO A 5 -7.47 -60.65 40.39
CA PRO A 5 -7.07 -60.61 41.79
C PRO A 5 -8.20 -60.01 42.65
N GLN A 6 -8.60 -60.84 43.60
CA GLN A 6 -9.40 -60.62 44.80
C GLN A 6 -9.56 -59.16 45.29
N LEU A 7 -10.80 -58.68 45.23
CA LEU A 7 -11.31 -57.63 46.11
C LEU A 7 -11.31 -58.13 47.56
N LYS A 8 -10.27 -57.73 48.32
CA LYS A 8 -10.28 -57.85 49.78
C LYS A 8 -11.44 -57.00 50.32
N ARG A 9 -12.29 -57.63 51.14
CA ARG A 9 -13.33 -56.98 51.95
C ARG A 9 -12.71 -55.85 52.78
N VAL A 10 -12.91 -54.60 52.36
CA VAL A 10 -12.74 -53.44 53.24
C VAL A 10 -13.95 -53.45 54.17
N ARG A 11 -13.73 -53.85 55.42
CA ARG A 11 -14.69 -53.60 56.51
C ARG A 11 -14.89 -52.08 56.57
N PHE A 12 -16.04 -51.59 56.13
CA PHE A 12 -16.50 -50.24 56.46
C PHE A 12 -16.64 -50.18 57.98
N ILE A 13 -15.61 -49.67 58.65
CA ILE A 13 -15.76 -49.13 59.99
C ILE A 13 -16.63 -47.90 59.79
N VAL A 14 -17.94 -48.05 60.00
CA VAL A 14 -18.85 -46.91 60.15
C VAL A 14 -18.47 -46.26 61.47
N LEU A 15 -17.46 -45.38 61.42
CA LEU A 15 -17.30 -44.35 62.43
C LEU A 15 -18.61 -43.57 62.42
N ARG A 16 -19.45 -43.81 63.43
CA ARG A 16 -20.52 -42.87 63.78
C ARG A 16 -19.84 -41.55 64.09
N ALA A 17 -19.69 -40.71 63.07
CA ALA A 17 -19.36 -39.31 63.26
C ALA A 17 -20.49 -38.77 64.14
N GLY A 18 -20.19 -38.49 65.41
CA GLY A 18 -21.13 -37.75 66.26
C GLY A 18 -21.55 -36.49 65.51
N THR A 19 -22.77 -36.01 65.73
CA THR A 19 -23.32 -34.80 65.10
C THR A 19 -22.33 -33.64 65.04
N ARG A 20 -21.42 -33.53 66.02
CA ARG A 20 -20.27 -32.60 66.03
C ARG A 20 -19.26 -32.79 64.89
N GLY A 21 -18.86 -34.01 64.53
CA GLY A 21 -17.92 -34.27 63.42
C GLY A 21 -18.54 -33.98 62.05
N CYS A 22 -19.84 -34.22 61.89
CA CYS A 22 -20.58 -33.86 60.68
C CYS A 22 -20.73 -32.33 60.55
N LEU A 23 -21.00 -31.62 61.65
CA LEU A 23 -21.04 -30.15 61.69
C LEU A 23 -19.67 -29.50 61.43
N ILE A 24 -18.57 -30.07 61.95
CA ILE A 24 -17.20 -29.61 61.66
C ILE A 24 -16.85 -29.84 60.19
N GLY A 25 -17.17 -31.01 59.63
CA GLY A 25 -16.97 -31.29 58.21
C GLY A 25 -17.76 -30.36 57.30
N LEU A 26 -19.02 -30.08 57.65
CA LEU A 26 -19.89 -29.16 56.90
C LEU A 26 -19.40 -27.71 57.02
N GLY A 27 -18.90 -27.32 58.19
CA GLY A 27 -18.26 -26.02 58.42
C GLY A 27 -16.96 -25.84 57.62
N LEU A 28 -16.10 -26.87 57.56
CA LEU A 28 -14.89 -26.85 56.73
C LEU A 28 -15.21 -26.80 55.23
N CYS A 29 -16.24 -27.52 54.78
CA CYS A 29 -16.73 -27.42 53.41
C CYS A 29 -17.28 -26.03 53.09
N LEU A 30 -18.01 -25.40 54.02
CA LEU A 30 -18.50 -24.03 53.87
C LEU A 30 -17.35 -23.01 53.82
N ILE A 31 -16.34 -23.16 54.68
CA ILE A 31 -15.13 -22.33 54.64
C ILE A 31 -14.39 -22.52 53.31
N GLY A 32 -14.23 -23.76 52.85
CA GLY A 32 -13.64 -24.08 51.55
C GLY A 32 -14.41 -23.47 50.38
N LEU A 33 -15.75 -23.53 50.41
CA LEU A 33 -16.62 -22.91 49.42
C LEU A 33 -16.51 -21.38 49.45
N VAL A 34 -16.51 -20.76 50.62
CA VAL A 34 -16.33 -19.31 50.78
C VAL A 34 -14.96 -18.88 50.27
N LEU A 35 -13.89 -19.61 50.61
CA LEU A 35 -12.53 -19.34 50.09
C LEU A 35 -12.49 -19.50 48.57
N PHE A 36 -13.14 -20.52 48.01
CA PHE A 36 -13.21 -20.71 46.56
C PHE A 36 -13.97 -19.58 45.86
N VAL A 37 -15.10 -19.13 46.41
CA VAL A 37 -15.89 -18.02 45.84
C VAL A 37 -15.15 -16.68 45.96
N VAL A 38 -14.42 -16.45 47.05
CA VAL A 38 -13.73 -15.17 47.31
C VAL A 38 -12.36 -15.09 46.62
N ALA A 39 -11.58 -16.17 46.66
CA ALA A 39 -10.20 -16.19 46.13
C ALA A 39 -10.10 -16.81 44.73
N GLY A 40 -10.99 -17.74 44.37
CA GLY A 40 -10.98 -18.43 43.06
C GLY A 40 -10.98 -17.48 41.86
N PRO A 41 -11.84 -16.45 41.80
CA PRO A 41 -11.84 -15.50 40.68
C PRO A 41 -10.52 -14.72 40.56
N ARG A 42 -9.88 -14.38 41.69
CA ARG A 42 -8.57 -13.69 41.71
C ARG A 42 -7.43 -14.59 41.24
N VAL A 43 -7.44 -15.86 41.65
CA VAL A 43 -6.44 -16.85 41.21
C VAL A 43 -6.60 -17.14 39.72
N ALA A 44 -7.84 -17.29 39.24
CA ALA A 44 -8.13 -17.47 37.82
C ALA A 44 -7.69 -16.26 37.00
N ALA A 45 -8.01 -15.04 37.44
CA ALA A 45 -7.57 -13.81 36.78
C ALA A 45 -6.04 -13.67 36.78
N TRP A 46 -5.37 -14.01 37.88
CA TRP A 46 -3.91 -14.04 37.94
C TRP A 46 -3.29 -15.02 36.92
N TYR A 47 -3.81 -16.25 36.85
CA TYR A 47 -3.34 -17.26 35.89
C TYR A 47 -3.59 -16.81 34.44
N ALA A 48 -4.77 -16.23 34.18
CA ALA A 48 -5.14 -15.67 32.89
C ALA A 48 -4.17 -14.55 32.47
N ARG A 49 -3.82 -13.63 33.39
CA ARG A 49 -2.84 -12.57 33.12
C ARG A 49 -1.45 -13.12 32.79
N GLN A 50 -0.98 -14.11 33.54
CA GLN A 50 0.32 -14.74 33.27
C GLN A 50 0.34 -15.45 31.89
N SER A 51 -0.76 -16.11 31.54
CA SER A 51 -0.94 -16.73 30.24
C SER A 51 -0.98 -15.70 29.11
N ALA A 52 -1.65 -14.57 29.34
CA ALA A 52 -1.65 -13.44 28.42
C ALA A 52 -0.26 -12.85 28.22
N GLU A 53 0.47 -12.54 29.30
CA GLU A 53 1.85 -12.02 29.23
C GLU A 53 2.76 -12.96 28.42
N THR A 54 2.65 -14.27 28.66
CA THR A 54 3.40 -15.29 27.91
C THR A 54 3.02 -15.30 26.43
N ALA A 55 1.72 -15.21 26.11
CA ALA A 55 1.26 -15.16 24.73
C ALA A 55 1.74 -13.90 24.00
N ILE A 56 1.69 -12.73 24.66
CA ILE A 56 2.22 -11.47 24.12
C ILE A 56 3.72 -11.58 23.83
N LYS A 57 4.50 -12.16 24.75
CA LYS A 57 5.94 -12.40 24.58
C LYS A 57 6.28 -13.40 23.48
N ALA A 58 5.31 -14.18 23.00
CA ALA A 58 5.47 -15.08 21.86
C ALA A 58 4.86 -14.50 20.56
N GLY A 59 4.35 -13.27 20.58
CA GLY A 59 3.65 -12.67 19.43
C GLY A 59 2.29 -13.31 19.11
N ARG A 60 1.73 -14.10 20.04
CA ARG A 60 0.42 -14.78 19.90
C ARG A 60 -0.71 -13.89 20.39
N MET A 61 -1.05 -12.88 19.60
CA MET A 61 -1.90 -11.76 20.06
C MET A 61 -3.36 -12.17 20.25
N THR A 62 -3.93 -13.04 19.41
CA THR A 62 -5.29 -13.56 19.54
C THR A 62 -5.45 -14.40 20.82
N ASP A 63 -4.44 -15.21 21.14
CA ASP A 63 -4.40 -15.98 22.39
C ASP A 63 -4.32 -15.02 23.60
N ALA A 64 -3.45 -14.02 23.53
CA ALA A 64 -3.31 -13.01 24.57
C ALA A 64 -4.63 -12.27 24.81
N GLN A 65 -5.32 -11.83 23.76
CA GLN A 65 -6.61 -11.16 23.84
C GLN A 65 -7.63 -12.04 24.58
N GLY A 66 -7.76 -13.32 24.20
CA GLY A 66 -8.70 -14.24 24.84
C GLY A 66 -8.40 -14.46 26.33
N TRP A 67 -7.13 -14.57 26.70
CA TRP A 67 -6.73 -14.66 28.11
C TRP A 67 -7.04 -13.37 28.88
N LEU A 68 -6.84 -12.21 28.28
CA LEU A 68 -7.14 -10.92 28.91
C LEU A 68 -8.64 -10.67 29.07
N GLU A 69 -9.45 -11.07 28.09
CA GLU A 69 -10.90 -11.05 28.19
C GLU A 69 -11.38 -11.95 29.33
N TRP A 70 -10.79 -13.16 29.45
CA TRP A 70 -11.10 -14.06 30.55
C TRP A 70 -10.63 -13.52 31.91
N ALA A 71 -9.46 -12.87 31.97
CA ALA A 71 -8.98 -12.20 33.18
C ALA A 71 -9.95 -11.10 33.64
N SER A 72 -10.37 -10.24 32.70
CA SER A 72 -11.36 -9.18 32.94
C SER A 72 -12.72 -9.74 33.35
N TRP A 73 -13.13 -10.89 32.82
CA TRP A 73 -14.38 -11.54 33.21
C TRP A 73 -14.29 -12.15 34.62
N CYS A 74 -13.19 -12.84 34.94
CA CYS A 74 -12.97 -13.44 36.26
C CYS A 74 -12.85 -12.40 37.36
N PHE A 75 -12.15 -11.29 37.11
CA PHE A 75 -11.99 -10.22 38.10
C PHE A 75 -12.05 -8.83 37.43
N PRO A 76 -13.27 -8.28 37.23
CA PRO A 76 -13.48 -7.04 36.45
C PRO A 76 -12.75 -5.81 36.97
N ASN A 77 -12.52 -5.75 38.29
CA ASN A 77 -11.82 -4.64 38.96
C ASN A 77 -10.31 -4.89 39.11
N ASP A 78 -9.71 -5.80 38.35
CA ASP A 78 -8.26 -6.00 38.35
C ASP A 78 -7.53 -4.93 37.52
N GLY A 79 -6.99 -3.90 38.18
CA GLY A 79 -6.14 -2.92 37.51
C GLY A 79 -4.89 -3.53 36.86
N HIS A 80 -4.40 -4.69 37.33
CA HIS A 80 -3.24 -5.35 36.71
C HIS A 80 -3.55 -5.94 35.34
N ALA A 81 -4.79 -6.40 35.11
CA ALA A 81 -5.19 -6.90 33.78
C ALA A 81 -5.12 -5.76 32.75
N ASP A 82 -5.51 -4.55 33.14
CA ASP A 82 -5.45 -3.37 32.28
C ASP A 82 -4.01 -2.90 31.99
N ILE A 83 -3.03 -3.18 32.86
CA ILE A 83 -1.60 -3.00 32.52
C ILE A 83 -1.17 -3.94 31.40
N VAL A 84 -1.59 -5.21 31.46
CA VAL A 84 -1.27 -6.18 30.40
C VAL A 84 -2.01 -5.85 29.10
N TRP A 85 -3.24 -5.32 29.17
CA TRP A 85 -3.91 -4.71 28.01
C TRP A 85 -3.10 -3.55 27.42
N ALA A 86 -2.51 -2.68 28.25
CA ALA A 86 -1.64 -1.63 27.75
C ALA A 86 -0.41 -2.21 27.02
N ALA A 87 0.27 -3.22 27.59
CA ALA A 87 1.36 -3.90 26.90
C ALA A 87 0.93 -4.56 25.56
N TYR A 88 -0.28 -5.13 25.52
CA TYR A 88 -0.89 -5.68 24.30
C TYR A 88 -1.08 -4.61 23.23
N TYR A 89 -1.74 -3.50 23.56
CA TYR A 89 -2.00 -2.41 22.61
C TYR A 89 -0.71 -1.71 22.15
N ARG A 90 0.29 -1.57 23.04
CA ARG A 90 1.59 -0.99 22.70
C ARG A 90 2.30 -1.76 21.58
N ARG A 91 2.28 -3.10 21.63
CA ARG A 91 2.87 -3.97 20.59
C ARG A 91 2.10 -3.95 19.29
N LEU A 92 0.78 -3.78 19.34
CA LEU A 92 -0.05 -3.52 18.16
C LEU A 92 0.08 -2.10 17.61
N LYS A 93 0.80 -1.22 18.33
CA LYS A 93 0.91 0.20 18.02
C LYS A 93 -0.47 0.92 18.01
N ASP A 94 -1.42 0.39 18.78
CA ASP A 94 -2.74 0.99 19.00
C ASP A 94 -2.67 2.00 20.15
N VAL A 95 -2.51 3.28 19.79
CA VAL A 95 -2.35 4.38 20.75
C VAL A 95 -3.62 4.60 21.58
N ASP A 96 -4.79 4.53 20.96
CA ASP A 96 -6.06 4.79 21.65
C ASP A 96 -6.38 3.66 22.63
N GLY A 97 -6.19 2.41 22.21
CA GLY A 97 -6.30 1.24 23.07
C GLY A 97 -5.35 1.34 24.27
N PHE A 98 -4.09 1.72 24.01
CA PHE A 98 -3.07 1.89 25.04
C PHE A 98 -3.46 2.92 26.10
N VAL A 99 -3.85 4.13 25.68
CA VAL A 99 -4.24 5.21 26.60
C VAL A 99 -5.46 4.80 27.42
N LYS A 100 -6.50 4.26 26.77
CA LYS A 100 -7.71 3.79 27.47
C LYS A 100 -7.40 2.66 28.46
N ALA A 101 -6.47 1.78 28.15
CA ALA A 101 -6.06 0.71 29.06
C ALA A 101 -5.34 1.27 30.29
N LEU A 102 -4.41 2.22 30.13
CA LEU A 102 -3.76 2.87 31.27
C LEU A 102 -4.76 3.64 32.15
N ASP A 103 -5.70 4.37 31.55
CA ASP A 103 -6.75 5.09 32.29
C ASP A 103 -7.64 4.13 33.10
N ARG A 104 -7.98 2.97 32.52
CA ARG A 104 -8.72 1.93 33.25
C ARG A 104 -7.89 1.33 34.38
N ALA A 105 -6.59 1.07 34.14
CA ALA A 105 -5.69 0.55 35.15
C ALA A 105 -5.61 1.50 36.35
N GLU A 106 -5.45 2.80 36.11
CA GLU A 106 -5.43 3.84 37.15
C GLU A 106 -6.75 3.88 37.93
N LYS A 107 -7.89 3.94 37.22
CA LYS A 107 -9.23 3.95 37.85
C LYS A 107 -9.51 2.70 38.70
N LYS A 108 -8.93 1.56 38.34
CA LYS A 108 -9.05 0.29 39.07
C LYS A 108 -7.97 0.10 40.13
N GLY A 109 -7.14 1.11 40.40
CA GLY A 109 -6.14 1.08 41.46
C GLY A 109 -4.93 0.19 41.17
N ALA A 110 -4.53 0.07 39.90
CA ALA A 110 -3.26 -0.57 39.55
C ALA A 110 -2.08 0.18 40.20
N PRO A 111 -0.99 -0.51 40.60
CA PRO A 111 0.18 0.13 41.18
C PRO A 111 0.75 1.22 40.23
N PRO A 112 0.93 2.47 40.68
CA PRO A 112 1.42 3.56 39.84
C PRO A 112 2.76 3.25 39.14
N VAL A 113 3.65 2.54 39.85
CA VAL A 113 4.93 2.10 39.29
C VAL A 113 4.78 1.24 38.03
N LEU A 114 3.73 0.41 37.92
CA LEU A 114 3.51 -0.43 36.73
C LEU A 114 2.94 0.37 35.56
N ILE A 115 2.07 1.35 35.85
CA ILE A 115 1.55 2.30 34.85
C ILE A 115 2.71 3.11 34.28
N ASP A 116 3.58 3.64 35.14
CA ASP A 116 4.74 4.43 34.75
C ASP A 116 5.75 3.61 33.94
N ARG A 117 5.93 2.33 34.26
CA ARG A 117 6.77 1.42 33.48
C ARG A 117 6.28 1.28 32.05
N GLU A 118 5.00 0.94 31.83
CA GLU A 118 4.46 0.79 30.48
C GLU A 118 4.45 2.11 29.71
N ARG A 119 4.12 3.22 30.40
CA ARG A 119 4.20 4.57 29.81
C ARG A 119 5.63 4.89 29.35
N ARG A 120 6.64 4.56 30.16
CA ARG A 120 8.05 4.77 29.81
C ARG A 120 8.49 3.90 28.63
N LEU A 121 8.07 2.62 28.58
CA LEU A 121 8.36 1.76 27.42
C LEU A 121 7.76 2.33 26.13
N ALA A 122 6.53 2.82 26.16
CA ALA A 122 5.91 3.48 25.01
C ALA A 122 6.69 4.74 24.58
N MET A 123 7.16 5.54 25.53
CA MET A 123 7.98 6.73 25.24
C MET A 123 9.35 6.38 24.63
N ILE A 124 9.99 5.30 25.11
CA ILE A 124 11.26 4.79 24.54
C ILE A 124 11.01 4.31 23.10
N GLN A 125 9.99 3.49 22.89
CA GLN A 125 9.58 2.96 21.58
C GLN A 125 9.29 4.08 20.57
N ALA A 126 8.69 5.18 21.02
CA ALA A 126 8.39 6.36 20.20
C ALA A 126 9.57 7.35 20.06
N ALA A 127 10.77 7.01 20.54
CA ALA A 127 11.94 7.88 20.56
C ALA A 127 11.73 9.24 21.26
N ARG A 128 10.80 9.31 22.22
CA ARG A 128 10.51 10.54 22.99
C ARG A 128 11.41 10.71 24.22
N ILE A 129 12.16 9.66 24.58
CA ILE A 129 13.18 9.70 25.62
C ILE A 129 14.54 9.61 24.92
N PRO A 130 15.49 10.54 25.19
CA PRO A 130 16.83 10.47 24.62
C PRO A 130 17.55 9.19 25.09
N PRO A 131 18.48 8.65 24.27
CA PRO A 131 19.28 7.50 24.67
C PRO A 131 20.01 7.81 25.99
N GLY A 132 19.85 6.94 26.98
CA GLY A 132 20.52 7.03 28.26
C GLY A 132 21.94 6.44 28.21
N PRO A 133 22.54 6.12 29.38
CA PRO A 133 23.89 5.56 29.44
C PRO A 133 23.98 4.19 28.75
N ASP A 134 25.19 3.77 28.38
CA ASP A 134 25.50 2.57 27.59
C ASP A 134 24.98 1.23 28.19
N ASN A 135 24.43 1.22 29.42
CA ASN A 135 23.76 0.07 30.05
C ASN A 135 22.30 0.35 30.47
N GLN A 136 21.59 1.22 29.76
CA GLN A 136 20.22 1.59 30.14
C GLN A 136 19.24 0.40 30.11
N ILE A 137 19.39 -0.51 29.14
CA ILE A 137 18.54 -1.72 29.03
C ILE A 137 18.68 -2.59 30.29
N GLY A 138 19.91 -2.90 30.70
CA GLY A 138 20.18 -3.69 31.90
C GLY A 138 19.68 -3.02 33.19
N LEU A 139 19.81 -1.69 33.29
CA LEU A 139 19.28 -0.93 34.43
C LEU A 139 17.76 -1.01 34.54
N LEU A 140 17.04 -0.92 33.42
CA LEU A 140 15.58 -1.05 33.41
C LEU A 140 15.15 -2.48 33.78
N ILE A 141 15.84 -3.49 33.24
CA ILE A 141 15.57 -4.88 33.62
C ILE A 141 15.79 -5.10 35.12
N ALA A 142 16.87 -4.56 35.69
CA ALA A 142 17.13 -4.60 37.14
C ALA A 142 16.06 -3.86 37.97
N GLN A 143 15.41 -2.84 37.38
CA GLN A 143 14.27 -2.14 37.96
C GLN A 143 12.95 -2.92 37.82
N GLY A 144 12.95 -4.13 37.24
CA GLY A 144 11.79 -5.00 37.11
C GLY A 144 10.94 -4.75 35.85
N TYR A 145 11.53 -4.17 34.80
CA TYR A 145 10.92 -4.14 33.47
C TYR A 145 11.04 -5.51 32.79
N ASP A 146 10.07 -5.84 31.93
CA ASP A 146 10.13 -7.06 31.13
C ASP A 146 11.32 -7.01 30.14
N PRO A 147 12.23 -8.00 30.14
CA PRO A 147 13.40 -7.98 29.26
C PRO A 147 13.06 -7.85 27.77
N ALA A 148 12.17 -8.71 27.26
CA ALA A 148 11.80 -8.72 25.86
C ALA A 148 11.13 -7.41 25.44
N ALA A 149 10.17 -6.91 26.22
CA ALA A 149 9.52 -5.63 25.94
C ALA A 149 10.49 -4.43 26.01
N THR A 150 11.49 -4.49 26.89
CA THR A 150 12.51 -3.46 27.01
C THR A 150 13.37 -3.44 25.76
N VAL A 151 13.96 -4.58 25.38
CA VAL A 151 14.80 -4.68 24.18
C VAL A 151 14.02 -4.25 22.93
N GLU A 152 12.80 -4.74 22.77
CA GLU A 152 11.89 -4.37 21.66
C GLU A 152 11.67 -2.84 21.59
N ALA A 153 11.35 -2.20 22.73
CA ALA A 153 11.15 -0.76 22.79
C ALA A 153 12.41 0.02 22.41
N PHE A 154 13.60 -0.45 22.81
CA PHE A 154 14.87 0.20 22.44
C PHE A 154 15.20 0.02 20.96
N VAL A 155 14.96 -1.15 20.36
CA VAL A 155 15.14 -1.36 18.92
C VAL A 155 14.22 -0.40 18.14
N TYR A 156 12.92 -0.37 18.46
CA TYR A 156 12.00 0.57 17.82
C TYR A 156 12.40 2.03 18.03
N GLY A 157 12.84 2.40 19.23
CA GLY A 157 13.29 3.75 19.54
C GLY A 157 14.53 4.14 18.73
N ALA A 158 15.49 3.23 18.56
CA ALA A 158 16.69 3.44 17.74
C ALA A 158 16.33 3.63 16.26
N LEU A 159 15.48 2.74 15.71
CA LEU A 159 14.96 2.87 14.35
C LEU A 159 14.19 4.19 14.14
N ALA A 160 13.34 4.59 15.09
CA ALA A 160 12.60 5.84 15.02
C ALA A 160 13.51 7.09 15.03
N ARG A 161 14.74 6.99 15.57
CA ARG A 161 15.78 8.03 15.48
C ARG A 161 16.61 7.94 14.21
N GLY A 162 16.49 6.87 13.41
CA GLY A 162 17.38 6.57 12.29
C GLY A 162 18.74 5.99 12.71
N ASP A 163 18.91 5.58 13.96
CA ASP A 163 20.15 5.00 14.48
C ASP A 163 20.18 3.49 14.21
N THR A 164 20.51 3.13 12.96
CA THR A 164 20.57 1.74 12.51
C THR A 164 21.71 0.96 13.15
N ALA A 165 22.81 1.64 13.51
CA ALA A 165 23.95 1.03 14.19
C ALA A 165 23.56 0.52 15.58
N GLN A 166 22.92 1.37 16.40
CA GLN A 166 22.44 0.96 17.71
C GLN A 166 21.36 -0.12 17.62
N ALA A 167 20.42 -0.01 16.67
CA ALA A 167 19.40 -1.03 16.49
C ALA A 167 20.03 -2.40 16.14
N SER A 168 21.01 -2.42 15.23
CA SER A 168 21.72 -3.64 14.84
C SER A 168 22.55 -4.24 15.98
N GLU A 169 23.19 -3.41 16.79
CA GLU A 169 23.96 -3.85 17.96
C GLU A 169 23.06 -4.54 18.98
N ILE A 170 21.94 -3.90 19.33
CA ILE A 170 20.95 -4.46 20.27
C ILE A 170 20.39 -5.79 19.75
N LEU A 171 20.04 -5.86 18.47
CA LEU A 171 19.54 -7.09 17.85
C LEU A 171 20.58 -8.20 17.81
N SER A 172 21.86 -7.86 17.62
CA SER A 172 22.97 -8.83 17.63
C SER A 172 23.21 -9.39 19.02
N ALA A 173 23.17 -8.54 20.05
CA ALA A 173 23.25 -8.98 21.44
C ALA A 173 22.08 -9.90 21.82
N TRP A 174 20.84 -9.52 21.45
CA TRP A 174 19.66 -10.35 21.67
C TRP A 174 19.77 -11.71 20.95
N ALA A 175 20.24 -11.73 19.70
CA ALA A 175 20.46 -12.98 18.96
C ALA A 175 21.48 -13.90 19.64
N ALA A 176 22.54 -13.34 20.23
CA ALA A 176 23.57 -14.10 20.93
C ALA A 176 23.02 -14.74 22.21
N ASP A 177 22.21 -14.00 22.97
CA ASP A 177 21.62 -14.49 24.22
C ASP A 177 20.50 -15.50 23.98
N LEU A 178 19.67 -15.29 22.95
CA LEU A 178 18.46 -16.07 22.66
C LEU A 178 18.32 -16.38 21.16
N PRO A 179 19.15 -17.28 20.59
CA PRO A 179 19.21 -17.51 19.13
C PRO A 179 17.94 -18.11 18.50
N ASN A 180 17.07 -18.71 19.32
CA ASN A 180 15.82 -19.34 18.87
C ASN A 180 14.57 -18.52 19.24
N ASP A 181 14.73 -17.27 19.69
CA ASP A 181 13.59 -16.41 20.02
C ASP A 181 12.90 -15.92 18.73
N ALA A 182 11.64 -16.30 18.55
CA ALA A 182 10.84 -15.89 17.39
C ALA A 182 10.63 -14.36 17.35
N ASN A 183 10.53 -13.72 18.51
CA ASN A 183 10.33 -12.28 18.61
C ASN A 183 11.60 -11.51 18.22
N GLN A 184 12.77 -12.05 18.54
CA GLN A 184 14.05 -11.53 18.06
C GLN A 184 14.10 -11.54 16.53
N LYS A 185 13.72 -12.66 15.91
CA LYS A 185 13.69 -12.79 14.44
C LYS A 185 12.68 -11.84 13.79
N TYR A 186 11.49 -11.70 14.39
CA TYR A 186 10.51 -10.71 13.97
C TYR A 186 11.10 -9.29 14.00
N MET A 187 11.77 -8.91 15.10
CA MET A 187 12.39 -7.59 15.24
C MET A 187 13.57 -7.38 14.28
N ALA A 188 14.34 -8.43 13.98
CA ALA A 188 15.34 -8.39 12.91
C ALA A 188 14.70 -8.15 11.54
N GLY A 189 13.55 -8.76 11.26
CA GLY A 189 12.76 -8.50 10.06
C GLY A 189 12.31 -7.04 9.97
N ILE A 190 11.78 -6.47 11.06
CA ILE A 190 11.43 -5.04 11.14
C ILE A 190 12.64 -4.14 10.84
N TYR A 191 13.82 -4.47 11.38
CA TYR A 191 15.07 -3.76 11.09
C TYR A 191 15.41 -3.79 9.59
N TRP A 192 15.35 -4.98 8.95
CA TRP A 192 15.64 -5.10 7.52
C TRP A 192 14.62 -4.37 6.64
N GLN A 193 13.35 -4.30 7.04
CA GLN A 193 12.36 -3.44 6.36
C GLN A 193 12.75 -1.98 6.47
N PHE A 194 13.20 -1.53 7.65
CA PHE A 194 13.60 -0.15 7.88
C PHE A 194 14.81 0.27 7.03
N VAL A 195 15.81 -0.61 6.89
CA VAL A 195 16.99 -0.33 6.03
C VAL A 195 16.74 -0.66 4.55
N ASN A 196 15.48 -0.86 4.17
CA ASN A 196 15.03 -1.09 2.79
C ASN A 196 15.68 -2.33 2.12
N GLN A 197 15.79 -3.44 2.86
CA GLN A 197 16.22 -4.74 2.34
C GLN A 197 15.07 -5.77 2.49
N PRO A 198 14.06 -5.72 1.59
CA PRO A 198 12.83 -6.50 1.74
C PRO A 198 13.05 -8.02 1.71
N GLU A 199 14.03 -8.51 0.94
CA GLU A 199 14.38 -9.94 0.85
C GLU A 199 14.84 -10.50 2.21
N LYS A 200 15.74 -9.77 2.89
CA LYS A 200 16.21 -10.15 4.24
C LYS A 200 15.12 -10.01 5.28
N ALA A 201 14.26 -8.99 5.13
CA ALA A 201 13.10 -8.84 6.00
C ALA A 201 12.16 -10.04 5.90
N GLU A 202 11.83 -10.45 4.68
CA GLU A 202 11.01 -11.63 4.42
C GLU A 202 11.65 -12.90 5.00
N GLU A 203 12.95 -13.10 4.79
CA GLU A 203 13.70 -14.22 5.36
C GLU A 203 13.54 -14.28 6.89
N MET A 204 13.75 -13.15 7.58
CA MET A 204 13.65 -13.08 9.04
C MET A 204 12.22 -13.31 9.54
N HIS A 205 11.20 -12.75 8.88
CA HIS A 205 9.80 -12.98 9.24
C HIS A 205 9.39 -14.45 9.05
N ARG A 206 9.85 -15.09 7.97
CA ARG A 206 9.65 -16.53 7.76
C ARG A 206 10.37 -17.36 8.81
N ALA A 207 11.60 -16.97 9.18
CA ALA A 207 12.36 -17.63 10.24
C ALA A 207 11.66 -17.49 11.61
N ALA A 208 11.02 -16.36 11.90
CA ALA A 208 10.18 -16.18 13.09
C ALA A 208 9.00 -17.18 13.09
N LEU A 209 8.29 -17.30 11.95
CA LEU A 209 7.16 -18.23 11.79
C LEU A 209 7.56 -19.71 11.79
N GLN A 210 8.82 -20.04 11.51
CA GLN A 210 9.34 -21.39 11.69
C GLN A 210 9.52 -21.75 13.17
N GLN A 211 9.93 -20.79 14.00
CA GLN A 211 10.14 -21.00 15.44
C GLN A 211 8.82 -20.96 16.21
N GLU A 212 7.96 -19.98 15.90
CA GLU A 212 6.63 -19.85 16.49
C GLU A 212 5.59 -19.69 15.36
N PRO A 213 4.97 -20.81 14.94
CA PRO A 213 3.97 -20.80 13.88
C PRO A 213 2.74 -19.95 14.18
N HIS A 214 2.48 -19.57 15.44
CA HIS A 214 1.36 -18.69 15.81
C HIS A 214 1.78 -17.22 16.01
N HIS A 215 2.96 -16.81 15.54
CA HIS A 215 3.49 -15.45 15.71
C HIS A 215 2.79 -14.43 14.80
N GLU A 216 1.64 -13.91 15.23
CA GLU A 216 0.75 -13.09 14.40
C GLU A 216 1.36 -11.75 13.97
N LEU A 217 2.26 -11.15 14.76
CA LEU A 217 2.95 -9.91 14.36
C LEU A 217 3.90 -10.13 13.17
N ALA A 218 4.50 -11.33 13.07
CA ALA A 218 5.38 -11.69 11.95
C ALA A 218 4.55 -12.05 10.71
N MET A 219 3.36 -12.65 10.90
CA MET A 219 2.41 -12.87 9.81
C MET A 219 1.92 -11.54 9.23
N LEU A 220 1.62 -10.54 10.06
CA LEU A 220 1.25 -9.20 9.60
C LEU A 220 2.38 -8.54 8.81
N ALA A 221 3.61 -8.57 9.32
CA ALA A 221 4.74 -7.97 8.65
C ALA A 221 5.09 -8.69 7.32
N LEU A 222 5.02 -10.02 7.28
CA LEU A 222 5.16 -10.78 6.04
C LEU A 222 4.01 -10.47 5.06
N ALA A 223 2.79 -10.33 5.57
CA ALA A 223 1.64 -9.96 4.74
C ALA A 223 1.80 -8.58 4.10
N GLU A 224 2.39 -7.61 4.80
CA GLU A 224 2.72 -6.29 4.25
C GLU A 224 3.74 -6.39 3.12
N ILE A 225 4.81 -7.20 3.26
CA ILE A 225 5.81 -7.42 2.21
C ILE A 225 5.17 -8.06 0.97
N LEU A 226 4.45 -9.17 1.15
CA LEU A 226 3.79 -9.85 0.04
C LEU A 226 2.74 -8.97 -0.66
N SER A 227 2.09 -8.09 0.09
CA SER A 227 1.13 -7.12 -0.46
C SER A 227 1.82 -6.00 -1.24
N ALA A 228 3.03 -5.59 -0.86
CA ALA A 228 3.79 -4.57 -1.57
C ALA A 228 4.35 -5.08 -2.90
N ASP A 229 4.68 -6.37 -2.96
CA ASP A 229 5.22 -7.05 -4.15
C ASP A 229 4.12 -7.62 -5.08
N ASP A 230 2.85 -7.28 -4.86
CA ASP A 230 1.69 -7.80 -5.59
C ASP A 230 1.60 -9.36 -5.62
N ARG A 231 2.18 -10.04 -4.62
CA ARG A 231 2.19 -11.51 -4.47
C ARG A 231 0.87 -12.04 -3.89
N TRP A 232 -0.24 -11.66 -4.51
CA TRP A 232 -1.61 -11.86 -3.98
C TRP A 232 -1.98 -13.31 -3.69
N GLN A 233 -1.53 -14.24 -4.54
CA GLN A 233 -1.84 -15.67 -4.38
C GLN A 233 -1.12 -16.26 -3.17
N GLU A 234 0.14 -15.91 -2.99
CA GLU A 234 0.93 -16.35 -1.83
C GLU A 234 0.44 -15.69 -0.54
N LEU A 235 0.08 -14.40 -0.60
CA LEU A 235 -0.54 -13.69 0.51
C LEU A 235 -1.86 -14.36 0.94
N TYR A 236 -2.69 -14.79 -0.01
CA TYR A 236 -3.89 -15.56 0.28
C TYR A 236 -3.56 -16.90 0.97
N GLN A 237 -2.55 -17.63 0.49
CA GLN A 237 -2.09 -18.88 1.12
C GLN A 237 -1.58 -18.67 2.55
N LEU A 238 -0.86 -17.57 2.81
CA LEU A 238 -0.42 -17.19 4.15
C LEU A 238 -1.62 -17.03 5.09
N TYR A 239 -2.63 -16.25 4.69
CA TYR A 239 -3.82 -16.05 5.52
C TYR A 239 -4.67 -17.32 5.66
N GLU A 240 -4.71 -18.19 4.65
CA GLU A 240 -5.40 -19.48 4.75
C GLU A 240 -4.71 -20.40 5.77
N LYS A 241 -3.38 -20.48 5.73
CA LYS A 241 -2.59 -21.21 6.73
C LYS A 241 -2.81 -20.63 8.12
N TRP A 242 -2.78 -19.31 8.25
CA TRP A 242 -3.04 -18.60 9.50
C TRP A 242 -4.45 -18.94 10.03
N HIS A 243 -5.49 -18.86 9.21
CA HIS A 243 -6.85 -19.19 9.64
C HIS A 243 -6.98 -20.66 10.08
N ARG A 244 -6.30 -21.60 9.42
CA ARG A 244 -6.27 -23.00 9.85
C ARG A 244 -5.62 -23.19 11.22
N GLN A 245 -4.56 -22.45 11.50
CA GLN A 245 -3.83 -22.51 12.78
C GLN A 245 -4.57 -21.77 13.90
N ILE A 246 -5.14 -20.62 13.59
CA ILE A 246 -5.81 -19.73 14.55
C ILE A 246 -7.20 -19.33 14.01
N PRO A 247 -8.20 -20.24 14.06
CA PRO A 247 -9.52 -19.99 13.47
C PRO A 247 -10.26 -18.79 14.06
N ARG A 248 -9.90 -18.38 15.28
CA ARG A 248 -10.49 -17.23 15.98
C ARG A 248 -9.88 -15.89 15.55
N SER A 249 -8.75 -15.88 14.86
CA SER A 249 -8.07 -14.64 14.45
C SER A 249 -8.95 -13.82 13.52
N ALA A 250 -9.28 -12.59 13.93
CA ALA A 250 -10.01 -11.65 13.10
C ALA A 250 -9.16 -11.16 11.93
N TRP A 251 -7.84 -10.99 12.14
CA TRP A 251 -6.91 -10.57 11.10
C TRP A 251 -6.81 -11.59 9.97
N ALA A 252 -6.74 -12.89 10.28
CA ALA A 252 -6.72 -13.92 9.26
C ALA A 252 -7.98 -13.89 8.38
N ARG A 253 -9.17 -13.76 8.98
CA ARG A 253 -10.45 -13.67 8.25
C ARG A 253 -10.55 -12.41 7.39
N VAL A 254 -10.16 -11.26 7.93
CA VAL A 254 -10.14 -9.99 7.18
C VAL A 254 -9.12 -10.04 6.05
N GLY A 255 -7.94 -10.61 6.28
CA GLY A 255 -6.89 -10.81 5.29
C GLY A 255 -7.34 -11.73 4.15
N LEU A 256 -7.99 -12.86 4.45
CA LEU A 256 -8.62 -13.73 3.46
C LEU A 256 -9.68 -13.01 2.64
N ALA A 257 -10.53 -12.21 3.28
CA ALA A 257 -11.53 -11.41 2.57
C ALA A 257 -10.88 -10.38 1.64
N ARG A 258 -9.91 -9.62 2.13
CA ARG A 258 -9.18 -8.61 1.34
C ARG A 258 -8.48 -9.23 0.15
N THR A 259 -7.72 -10.31 0.36
CA THR A 259 -6.96 -10.97 -0.70
C THR A 259 -7.86 -11.68 -1.71
N ALA A 260 -8.94 -12.31 -1.26
CA ALA A 260 -9.96 -12.85 -2.17
C ALA A 260 -10.58 -11.74 -3.03
N ARG A 261 -10.87 -10.57 -2.45
CA ARG A 261 -11.38 -9.40 -3.20
C ARG A 261 -10.38 -8.94 -4.25
N LEU A 262 -9.11 -8.76 -3.87
CA LEU A 262 -8.04 -8.34 -4.79
C LEU A 262 -7.80 -9.34 -5.93
N LEU A 263 -8.06 -10.63 -5.69
CA LEU A 263 -8.01 -11.69 -6.71
C LEU A 263 -9.30 -11.82 -7.54
N GLY A 264 -10.25 -10.88 -7.41
CA GLY A 264 -11.53 -10.92 -8.14
C GLY A 264 -12.54 -11.96 -7.62
N ARG A 265 -12.26 -12.62 -6.49
CA ARG A 265 -13.09 -13.68 -5.90
C ARG A 265 -14.12 -13.10 -4.92
N TRP A 266 -14.93 -12.13 -5.35
CA TRP A 266 -15.79 -11.32 -4.47
C TRP A 266 -16.81 -12.11 -3.66
N ASN A 267 -17.42 -13.15 -4.25
CA ASN A 267 -18.35 -14.03 -3.53
C ASN A 267 -17.65 -14.78 -2.38
N GLU A 268 -16.40 -15.17 -2.60
CA GLU A 268 -15.58 -15.79 -1.56
C GLU A 268 -15.17 -14.78 -0.49
N ALA A 269 -14.71 -13.60 -0.91
CA ALA A 269 -14.37 -12.49 -0.03
C ALA A 269 -15.52 -12.16 0.93
N ARG A 270 -16.74 -12.10 0.40
CA ARG A 270 -17.95 -11.85 1.18
C ARG A 270 -18.24 -12.97 2.17
N ARG A 271 -18.03 -14.25 1.81
CA ARG A 271 -18.24 -15.39 2.74
C ARG A 271 -17.30 -15.33 3.94
N TRP A 272 -16.06 -14.89 3.76
CA TRP A 272 -15.09 -14.75 4.86
C TRP A 272 -15.53 -13.74 5.93
N LEU A 273 -16.32 -12.73 5.55
CA LEU A 273 -16.86 -11.72 6.48
C LEU A 273 -18.29 -12.03 6.94
N ASN A 274 -19.11 -12.73 6.13
CA ASN A 274 -20.55 -12.92 6.37
C ASN A 274 -20.94 -14.20 7.14
N SER A 275 -20.01 -15.00 7.67
CA SER A 275 -20.37 -16.29 8.28
C SER A 275 -21.26 -16.19 9.54
N LYS A 276 -21.46 -14.99 10.12
CA LYS A 276 -22.37 -14.73 11.26
C LYS A 276 -23.14 -13.39 11.21
N GLY A 277 -23.00 -12.60 10.14
CA GLY A 277 -23.44 -11.20 10.10
C GLY A 277 -22.58 -10.29 10.99
N LEU A 278 -22.34 -9.06 10.55
CA LEU A 278 -21.56 -8.06 11.27
C LEU A 278 -22.38 -7.51 12.45
N THR A 279 -21.89 -7.69 13.68
CA THR A 279 -22.53 -7.18 14.91
C THR A 279 -22.10 -5.73 15.21
N ALA A 280 -22.62 -5.15 16.29
CA ALA A 280 -22.15 -3.86 16.82
C ALA A 280 -20.64 -3.87 17.16
N ASP A 281 -20.07 -5.05 17.42
CA ASP A 281 -18.66 -5.25 17.81
C ASP A 281 -17.71 -5.47 16.62
N SER A 282 -18.17 -5.23 15.39
CA SER A 282 -17.35 -5.43 14.19
C SER A 282 -16.21 -4.40 14.15
N SER A 283 -14.97 -4.86 13.93
CA SER A 283 -13.80 -3.97 13.88
C SER A 283 -13.84 -3.02 12.67
N THR A 284 -13.16 -1.87 12.78
CA THR A 284 -12.99 -0.90 11.67
C THR A 284 -12.52 -1.58 10.38
N SER A 285 -11.56 -2.50 10.48
CA SER A 285 -11.05 -3.24 9.32
C SER A 285 -12.09 -4.16 8.69
N GLN A 286 -12.95 -4.82 9.48
CA GLN A 286 -14.02 -5.67 8.95
C GLN A 286 -15.11 -4.86 8.24
N ILE A 287 -15.54 -3.76 8.87
CA ILE A 287 -16.53 -2.84 8.30
C ILE A 287 -16.01 -2.28 6.98
N ARG A 288 -14.75 -1.80 6.96
CA ARG A 288 -14.12 -1.26 5.76
C ARG A 288 -14.01 -2.30 4.64
N GLU A 289 -13.49 -3.50 4.92
CA GLU A 289 -13.40 -4.53 3.86
C GLU A 289 -14.77 -4.95 3.35
N THR A 290 -15.81 -4.93 4.18
CA THR A 290 -17.18 -5.20 3.73
C THR A 290 -17.68 -4.12 2.77
N ALA A 291 -17.48 -2.85 3.11
CA ALA A 291 -17.82 -1.73 2.25
C ALA A 291 -17.10 -1.80 0.90
N GLU A 292 -15.80 -2.09 0.92
CA GLU A 292 -14.96 -2.26 -0.27
C GLU A 292 -15.43 -3.43 -1.15
N ILE A 293 -15.77 -4.58 -0.58
CA ILE A 293 -16.33 -5.71 -1.34
C ILE A 293 -17.64 -5.31 -2.03
N LEU A 294 -18.51 -4.57 -1.33
CA LEU A 294 -19.78 -4.11 -1.89
C LEU A 294 -19.57 -3.11 -3.04
N LEU A 295 -18.57 -2.24 -2.95
CA LEU A 295 -18.17 -1.37 -4.06
C LEU A 295 -17.75 -2.16 -5.31
N GLU A 296 -16.87 -3.15 -5.15
CA GLU A 296 -16.43 -4.01 -6.26
C GLU A 296 -17.60 -4.81 -6.87
N MET A 297 -18.61 -5.12 -6.05
CA MET A 297 -19.84 -5.77 -6.50
C MET A 297 -20.87 -4.80 -7.10
N ASN A 298 -20.51 -3.54 -7.35
CA ASN A 298 -21.38 -2.48 -7.86
C ASN A 298 -22.63 -2.23 -6.99
N GLN A 299 -22.44 -2.23 -5.66
CA GLN A 299 -23.49 -1.95 -4.66
C GLN A 299 -23.14 -0.70 -3.83
N PRO A 300 -23.04 0.50 -4.44
CA PRO A 300 -22.51 1.70 -3.78
C PRO A 300 -23.36 2.15 -2.59
N VAL A 301 -24.70 2.09 -2.70
CA VAL A 301 -25.64 2.45 -1.62
C VAL A 301 -25.43 1.61 -0.36
N GLU A 302 -25.24 0.30 -0.52
CA GLU A 302 -24.96 -0.56 0.63
C GLU A 302 -23.55 -0.33 1.16
N ALA A 303 -22.57 -0.11 0.28
CA ALA A 303 -21.20 0.21 0.69
C ALA A 303 -21.14 1.49 1.54
N MET A 304 -21.86 2.55 1.16
CA MET A 304 -21.90 3.79 1.93
C MET A 304 -22.51 3.60 3.31
N LYS A 305 -23.58 2.80 3.45
CA LYS A 305 -24.12 2.45 4.77
C LYS A 305 -23.05 1.82 5.68
N TRP A 306 -22.13 1.03 5.11
CA TRP A 306 -21.01 0.48 5.86
C TRP A 306 -19.95 1.53 6.18
N PHE A 307 -19.57 2.39 5.23
CA PHE A 307 -18.62 3.47 5.48
C PHE A 307 -19.11 4.45 6.55
N GLN A 308 -20.40 4.78 6.58
CA GLN A 308 -21.01 5.67 7.58
C GLN A 308 -21.00 5.10 9.01
N ARG A 309 -20.73 3.80 9.19
CA ARG A 309 -20.50 3.22 10.53
C ARG A 309 -19.11 3.52 11.08
N LEU A 310 -18.22 4.08 10.26
CA LEU A 310 -16.88 4.49 10.64
C LEU A 310 -16.83 5.99 10.87
N ASP A 311 -15.88 6.43 11.70
CA ASP A 311 -15.62 7.84 11.93
C ASP A 311 -14.87 8.43 10.74
N LEU A 312 -15.62 8.68 9.67
CA LEU A 312 -15.10 9.32 8.46
C LEU A 312 -14.56 10.70 8.78
N GLU A 313 -15.06 11.41 9.79
CA GLU A 313 -14.67 12.77 10.20
C GLU A 313 -13.33 12.88 10.92
N ARG A 314 -12.89 11.82 11.61
CA ARG A 314 -11.63 11.84 12.38
C ARG A 314 -10.59 10.85 11.90
N THR A 315 -10.96 9.93 11.01
CA THR A 315 -10.01 8.96 10.46
C THR A 315 -8.80 9.63 9.79
N THR A 316 -7.63 9.03 9.97
CA THR A 316 -6.39 9.33 9.24
C THR A 316 -6.14 8.32 8.10
N ASP A 317 -6.99 7.31 7.97
CA ASP A 317 -6.92 6.31 6.90
C ASP A 317 -7.43 6.92 5.59
N ARG A 318 -6.49 7.36 4.74
CA ARG A 318 -6.79 7.87 3.39
C ARG A 318 -7.54 6.85 2.54
N THR A 319 -7.23 5.56 2.67
CA THR A 319 -7.85 4.51 1.85
C THR A 319 -9.33 4.40 2.16
N LEU A 320 -9.68 4.49 3.45
CA LEU A 320 -11.06 4.57 3.90
C LEU A 320 -11.80 5.79 3.31
N LEU A 321 -11.18 6.97 3.34
CA LEU A 321 -11.79 8.19 2.78
C LEU A 321 -12.01 8.08 1.27
N HIS A 322 -11.06 7.50 0.52
CA HIS A 322 -11.22 7.28 -0.92
C HIS A 322 -12.34 6.29 -1.24
N GLY A 323 -12.44 5.18 -0.51
CA GLY A 323 -13.54 4.22 -0.67
C GLY A 323 -14.90 4.87 -0.42
N ALA A 324 -15.01 5.65 0.66
CA ALA A 324 -16.23 6.40 0.97
C ALA A 324 -16.54 7.47 -0.09
N ALA A 325 -15.54 8.20 -0.58
CA ALA A 325 -15.71 9.19 -1.65
C ALA A 325 -16.19 8.56 -2.96
N LEU A 326 -15.67 7.37 -3.31
CA LEU A 326 -16.10 6.62 -4.48
C LEU A 326 -17.56 6.15 -4.32
N ALA A 327 -17.94 5.66 -3.15
CA ALA A 327 -19.33 5.30 -2.85
C ALA A 327 -20.27 6.51 -3.01
N ALA A 328 -19.92 7.66 -2.41
CA ALA A 328 -20.68 8.90 -2.52
C ALA A 328 -20.82 9.37 -3.98
N SER A 329 -19.73 9.31 -4.74
CA SER A 329 -19.72 9.69 -6.15
C SER A 329 -20.63 8.79 -7.01
N LEU A 330 -20.60 7.48 -6.78
CA LEU A 330 -21.49 6.52 -7.46
C LEU A 330 -22.97 6.70 -7.07
N GLU A 331 -23.24 7.21 -5.86
CA GLU A 331 -24.56 7.64 -5.41
C GLU A 331 -24.97 9.04 -5.92
N LYS A 332 -24.09 9.72 -6.67
CA LYS A 332 -24.26 11.08 -7.18
C LYS A 332 -24.30 12.16 -6.09
N ASP A 333 -23.83 11.86 -4.88
CA ASP A 333 -23.55 12.87 -3.85
C ASP A 333 -22.15 13.47 -4.09
N ASN A 334 -22.07 14.35 -5.08
CA ASN A 334 -20.81 14.97 -5.49
C ASN A 334 -20.23 15.88 -4.39
N LEU A 335 -21.06 16.43 -3.51
CA LEU A 335 -20.59 17.31 -2.44
C LEU A 335 -19.87 16.49 -1.36
N GLN A 336 -20.50 15.42 -0.88
CA GLN A 336 -19.88 14.53 0.09
C GLN A 336 -18.63 13.86 -0.49
N ALA A 337 -18.68 13.43 -1.76
CA ALA A 337 -17.52 12.87 -2.45
C ALA A 337 -16.33 13.85 -2.49
N ALA A 338 -16.57 15.12 -2.84
CA ALA A 338 -15.55 16.14 -2.87
C ALA A 338 -14.96 16.40 -1.47
N GLN A 339 -15.80 16.56 -0.44
CA GLN A 339 -15.34 16.78 0.94
C GLN A 339 -14.45 15.64 1.47
N LEU A 340 -14.84 14.39 1.20
CA LEU A 340 -14.06 13.23 1.59
C LEU A 340 -12.72 13.15 0.82
N MET A 341 -12.71 13.51 -0.46
CA MET A 341 -11.51 13.55 -1.29
C MET A 341 -10.55 14.66 -0.83
N ASP A 342 -11.06 15.87 -0.60
CA ASP A 342 -10.27 17.01 -0.12
C ASP A 342 -9.53 16.66 1.18
N ARG A 343 -10.22 15.99 2.11
CA ARG A 343 -9.59 15.56 3.35
C ARG A 343 -8.58 14.43 3.16
N ALA A 344 -8.84 13.50 2.25
CA ALA A 344 -7.86 12.46 1.91
C ALA A 344 -6.58 13.08 1.31
N ASP A 345 -6.71 14.19 0.58
CA ASP A 345 -5.60 14.95 0.01
C ASP A 345 -4.89 15.82 1.05
N GLU A 346 -5.59 16.44 2.00
CA GLU A 346 -4.96 17.15 3.12
C GLU A 346 -4.09 16.21 3.97
N LEU A 347 -4.62 15.04 4.32
CA LEU A 347 -3.86 14.00 5.03
C LEU A 347 -2.65 13.55 4.22
N PHE A 348 -2.78 13.47 2.89
CA PHE A 348 -1.69 13.11 2.02
C PHE A 348 -0.58 14.15 2.02
N GLN A 349 -0.92 15.41 1.75
CA GLN A 349 0.02 16.52 1.69
C GLN A 349 0.79 16.64 2.99
N LYS A 350 0.09 16.48 4.12
CA LYS A 350 0.70 16.45 5.45
C LYS A 350 1.69 15.31 5.63
N ALA A 351 1.35 14.09 5.22
CA ALA A 351 2.24 12.93 5.31
C ALA A 351 3.49 13.11 4.44
N THR A 352 3.33 13.57 3.20
CA THR A 352 4.43 13.84 2.27
C THR A 352 5.34 14.94 2.80
N ARG A 353 4.78 16.05 3.29
CA ARG A 353 5.56 17.12 3.90
C ARG A 353 6.33 16.64 5.14
N THR A 354 5.70 15.82 5.98
CA THR A 354 6.36 15.20 7.14
C THR A 354 7.53 14.32 6.70
N HIS A 355 7.36 13.53 5.65
CA HIS A 355 8.43 12.68 5.11
C HIS A 355 9.57 13.49 4.51
N GLU A 356 9.29 14.51 3.71
CA GLU A 356 10.29 15.44 3.15
C GLU A 356 11.12 16.10 4.25
N LEU A 357 10.47 16.65 5.28
CA LEU A 357 11.14 17.30 6.40
C LEU A 357 12.01 16.32 7.19
N ARG A 358 11.54 15.07 7.38
CA ARG A 358 12.35 14.01 8.03
C ARG A 358 13.57 13.65 7.19
N SER A 359 13.42 13.49 5.87
CA SER A 359 14.54 13.23 4.95
C SER A 359 15.59 14.33 5.02
N ARG A 360 15.16 15.60 5.04
CA ARG A 360 16.05 16.75 5.17
C ARG A 360 16.77 16.80 6.52
N LEU A 361 16.14 16.36 7.61
CA LEU A 361 16.82 16.23 8.93
C LEU A 361 17.89 15.14 8.95
N THR A 362 17.83 14.14 8.07
CA THR A 362 18.91 13.16 7.93
C THR A 362 20.18 13.83 7.37
N ILE A 363 20.02 14.85 6.52
CA ILE A 363 21.12 15.60 5.89
C ILE A 363 21.60 16.74 6.79
N ASP A 364 20.68 17.47 7.43
CA ASP A 364 20.99 18.56 8.37
C ASP A 364 20.28 18.35 9.73
N PRO A 365 20.84 17.51 10.63
CA PRO A 365 20.22 17.18 11.90
C PRO A 365 20.08 18.35 12.88
N LYS A 366 20.76 19.48 12.63
CA LYS A 366 20.76 20.66 13.51
C LYS A 366 19.76 21.72 13.07
N ASN A 367 19.04 21.52 11.97
CA ASN A 367 18.10 22.49 11.43
C ASN A 367 16.87 22.72 12.33
N GLN A 368 16.89 23.81 13.09
CA GLN A 368 15.81 24.10 14.05
C GLN A 368 14.51 24.52 13.37
N ALA A 369 14.57 25.11 12.17
CA ALA A 369 13.36 25.48 11.41
C ALA A 369 12.58 24.24 10.97
N ILE A 370 13.27 23.23 10.44
CA ILE A 370 12.66 21.96 10.03
C ILE A 370 12.07 21.21 11.24
N LYS A 371 12.79 21.20 12.38
CA LYS A 371 12.27 20.61 13.63
C LYS A 371 11.00 21.30 14.11
N ASN A 372 10.96 22.64 14.08
CA ASN A 372 9.79 23.41 14.49
C ASN A 372 8.60 23.17 13.57
N GLU A 373 8.81 23.07 12.25
CA GLU A 373 7.76 22.77 11.28
C GLU A 373 7.19 21.35 11.49
N LEU A 374 8.04 20.34 11.69
CA LEU A 374 7.62 18.98 12.05
C LEU A 374 6.77 18.95 13.33
N VAL A 375 7.18 19.70 14.36
CA VAL A 375 6.39 19.85 15.59
C VAL A 375 5.05 20.52 15.30
N SER A 376 4.99 21.54 14.43
CA SER A 376 3.75 22.21 14.06
C SER A 376 2.77 21.29 13.30
N LEU A 377 3.27 20.44 12.40
CA LEU A 377 2.48 19.44 11.69
C LEU A 377 1.97 18.35 12.64
N SER A 378 2.76 17.95 13.64
CA SER A 378 2.32 16.99 14.66
C SER A 378 1.33 17.62 15.66
N ASN A 379 1.50 18.90 16.00
CA ASN A 379 0.60 19.62 16.92
C ASN A 379 -0.74 20.00 16.28
N SER A 380 -0.81 20.19 14.96
CA SER A 380 -2.10 20.38 14.26
C SER A 380 -2.99 19.14 14.40
N GLU A 381 -2.40 17.95 14.46
CA GLU A 381 -3.06 16.67 14.73
C GLU A 381 -3.71 16.63 16.13
N GLN A 382 -3.02 17.17 17.14
CA GLN A 382 -3.53 17.25 18.52
C GLN A 382 -4.53 18.40 18.70
N LYS A 383 -4.36 19.52 17.99
CA LYS A 383 -5.31 20.64 18.01
C LYS A 383 -6.64 20.28 17.34
N THR A 384 -6.64 19.53 16.25
CA THR A 384 -7.90 19.04 15.63
C THR A 384 -8.62 18.04 16.55
N LEU A 385 -7.90 17.29 17.39
CA LEU A 385 -8.50 16.44 18.43
C LEU A 385 -9.05 17.23 19.63
N ALA A 386 -8.46 18.37 19.96
CA ALA A 386 -8.84 19.19 21.13
C ALA A 386 -9.84 20.32 20.82
N ALA A 387 -9.93 20.79 19.57
CA ALA A 387 -10.75 21.94 19.18
C ALA A 387 -12.24 21.62 18.90
N LEU A 388 -12.67 20.35 19.01
CA LEU A 388 -14.08 19.95 18.85
C LEU A 388 -14.85 19.88 20.18
N GLY A 389 -14.35 20.58 21.20
CA GLY A 389 -15.02 20.74 22.49
C GLY A 389 -15.87 22.02 22.62
N ASP A 390 -15.86 22.93 21.65
CA ASP A 390 -16.65 24.17 21.74
C ASP A 390 -17.05 24.73 20.35
N GLN A 391 -18.36 24.69 20.12
CA GLN A 391 -19.24 25.53 19.29
C GLN A 391 -19.08 25.73 17.77
N ASP A 392 -20.25 25.52 17.13
CA ASP A 392 -20.94 26.23 16.05
C ASP A 392 -20.27 26.45 14.68
N ILE A 393 -20.79 25.68 13.71
CA ILE A 393 -20.50 25.75 12.28
C ILE A 393 -21.28 26.91 11.65
N ALA A 394 -20.58 27.94 11.19
CA ALA A 394 -21.10 28.88 10.19
C ALA A 394 -20.47 28.56 8.82
N PRO A 395 -21.23 28.63 7.71
CA PRO A 395 -20.77 28.20 6.39
C PRO A 395 -19.85 29.26 5.76
N HIS A 396 -18.57 28.93 5.62
CA HIS A 396 -17.62 29.77 4.88
C HIS A 396 -17.66 29.41 3.39
N LYS A 397 -18.28 30.27 2.58
CA LYS A 397 -18.06 30.28 1.13
C LYS A 397 -16.59 30.66 0.89
N SER A 398 -15.81 29.81 0.22
CA SER A 398 -14.47 30.16 -0.24
C SER A 398 -14.47 30.38 -1.76
N LYS A 399 -14.08 31.60 -2.14
CA LYS A 399 -13.52 31.88 -3.47
C LYS A 399 -12.12 31.26 -3.50
N MET A 400 -11.82 30.43 -4.49
CA MET A 400 -10.46 29.93 -4.73
C MET A 400 -9.53 31.08 -5.16
N PRO A 401 -8.40 31.32 -4.47
CA PRO A 401 -7.31 32.12 -5.00
C PRO A 401 -6.32 31.20 -5.73
N SER A 402 -6.07 31.45 -7.02
CA SER A 402 -4.90 30.92 -7.73
C SER A 402 -3.64 31.68 -7.29
N LEU A 403 -2.76 31.01 -6.55
CA LEU A 403 -1.43 31.50 -6.19
C LEU A 403 -0.43 30.34 -6.34
N ASN A 404 0.43 30.42 -7.36
CA ASN A 404 1.68 29.67 -7.58
C ASN A 404 1.80 28.30 -6.87
N ALA A 405 1.07 27.28 -7.33
CA ALA A 405 1.36 25.91 -6.94
C ALA A 405 2.74 25.49 -7.50
N GLY A 406 3.58 24.86 -6.67
CA GLY A 406 4.84 24.25 -7.10
C GLY A 406 4.60 23.03 -7.98
N ALA A 407 5.59 22.65 -8.80
CA ALA A 407 5.48 21.51 -9.71
C ALA A 407 5.06 20.18 -9.02
N PRO A 408 5.57 19.85 -7.81
CA PRO A 408 5.10 18.65 -7.09
C PRO A 408 3.61 18.70 -6.73
N SER A 409 3.09 19.85 -6.32
CA SER A 409 1.67 20.01 -5.97
C SER A 409 0.77 19.90 -7.20
N LEU A 410 1.18 20.48 -8.32
CA LEU A 410 0.49 20.31 -9.61
C LEU A 410 0.51 18.83 -10.02
N TYR A 411 1.65 18.16 -9.91
CA TYR A 411 1.79 16.77 -10.31
C TYR A 411 0.93 15.83 -9.46
N ILE A 412 0.91 16.04 -8.14
CA ILE A 412 0.07 15.28 -7.22
C ILE A 412 -1.41 15.42 -7.59
N ARG A 413 -1.86 16.65 -7.85
CA ARG A 413 -3.25 16.95 -8.17
C ARG A 413 -3.69 16.35 -9.51
N HIS A 414 -2.86 16.43 -10.54
CA HIS A 414 -3.27 16.11 -11.91
C HIS A 414 -2.77 14.76 -12.43
N CYS A 415 -1.62 14.26 -11.94
CA CYS A 415 -0.91 13.15 -12.57
C CYS A 415 -0.76 11.92 -11.65
N ALA A 416 -0.54 12.12 -10.36
CA ALA A 416 -0.15 11.04 -9.43
C ALA A 416 -1.21 9.94 -9.24
N ALA A 417 -2.50 10.25 -9.44
CA ALA A 417 -3.56 9.25 -9.35
C ALA A 417 -3.36 8.09 -10.34
N CYS A 418 -2.78 8.37 -11.51
CA CYS A 418 -2.49 7.39 -12.56
C CYS A 418 -1.01 7.01 -12.58
N HIS A 419 -0.11 7.99 -12.56
CA HIS A 419 1.34 7.78 -12.75
C HIS A 419 2.10 7.50 -11.45
N GLY A 420 1.43 7.50 -10.30
CA GLY A 420 2.07 7.33 -9.00
C GLY A 420 2.79 8.58 -8.53
N GLU A 421 2.94 8.73 -7.22
CA GLU A 421 3.50 9.94 -6.59
C GLU A 421 4.96 10.19 -6.99
N ARG A 422 5.70 9.12 -7.27
CA ARG A 422 7.10 9.13 -7.73
C ARG A 422 7.24 8.94 -9.25
N GLY A 423 6.14 8.93 -9.99
CA GLY A 423 6.15 8.67 -11.43
C GLY A 423 6.35 7.20 -11.81
N GLY A 424 6.08 6.26 -10.90
CA GLY A 424 6.28 4.82 -11.12
C GLY A 424 5.26 4.13 -12.02
N GLY A 425 4.24 4.82 -12.50
CA GLY A 425 3.12 4.21 -13.25
C GLY A 425 2.20 3.35 -12.37
N ASP A 426 2.29 3.49 -11.06
CA ASP A 426 1.69 2.68 -10.00
C ASP A 426 0.65 3.46 -9.17
N GLY A 427 0.09 4.53 -9.75
CA GLY A 427 -0.97 5.30 -9.11
C GLY A 427 -2.19 4.43 -8.80
N ARG A 428 -3.01 4.83 -7.83
CA ARG A 428 -4.18 4.03 -7.41
C ARG A 428 -5.15 3.68 -8.55
N ALA A 429 -5.24 4.56 -9.54
CA ALA A 429 -6.05 4.32 -10.74
C ALA A 429 -5.37 3.37 -11.73
N ALA A 430 -4.04 3.21 -11.69
CA ALA A 430 -3.24 2.51 -12.70
C ALA A 430 -3.70 1.07 -12.97
N ARG A 431 -4.22 0.37 -11.95
CA ARG A 431 -4.78 -1.00 -12.10
C ARG A 431 -6.03 -1.08 -12.97
N PHE A 432 -6.72 0.04 -13.18
CA PHE A 432 -7.93 0.14 -13.99
C PHE A 432 -7.66 0.74 -15.37
N LEU A 433 -6.41 1.05 -15.70
CA LEU A 433 -6.04 1.71 -16.95
C LEU A 433 -5.51 0.70 -17.96
N PHE A 434 -6.05 0.75 -19.17
CA PHE A 434 -5.46 0.07 -20.32
C PHE A 434 -5.40 1.03 -21.51
N PRO A 435 -4.21 1.32 -22.08
CA PRO A 435 -2.89 0.88 -21.61
C PRO A 435 -2.55 1.40 -20.20
N ARG A 436 -1.63 0.73 -19.50
CA ARG A 436 -1.17 1.19 -18.18
C ARG A 436 -0.55 2.59 -18.26
N ALA A 437 -0.63 3.32 -17.16
CA ALA A 437 0.06 4.60 -17.01
C ALA A 437 1.57 4.40 -17.18
N ARG A 438 2.22 5.39 -17.78
CA ARG A 438 3.67 5.37 -18.04
C ARG A 438 4.44 5.47 -16.73
N ASN A 439 5.45 4.62 -16.53
CA ASN A 439 6.47 4.83 -15.52
C ASN A 439 7.52 5.80 -16.05
N PHE A 440 7.49 7.05 -15.61
CA PHE A 440 8.40 8.11 -16.05
C PHE A 440 9.86 7.85 -15.67
N ARG A 441 10.13 6.95 -14.72
CA ARG A 441 11.48 6.62 -14.25
C ARG A 441 12.16 5.53 -15.07
N ARG A 442 11.40 4.71 -15.81
CA ARG A 442 11.94 3.48 -16.42
C ARG A 442 11.52 3.25 -17.85
N ASP A 443 10.30 3.62 -18.21
CA ASP A 443 9.74 3.30 -19.51
C ASP A 443 10.10 4.35 -20.56
N ALA A 444 10.14 3.94 -21.83
CA ALA A 444 10.31 4.87 -22.93
C ALA A 444 9.12 5.83 -23.10
N PHE A 445 9.41 7.08 -23.46
CA PHE A 445 8.38 8.04 -23.85
C PHE A 445 7.89 7.77 -25.27
N ARG A 446 6.58 7.62 -25.43
CA ARG A 446 5.97 7.23 -26.72
C ARG A 446 5.87 8.38 -27.72
N ILE A 447 5.85 9.62 -27.23
CA ILE A 447 5.75 10.85 -28.03
C ILE A 447 7.07 11.59 -27.89
N VAL A 448 7.81 11.63 -28.99
CA VAL A 448 9.18 12.17 -29.08
C VAL A 448 9.37 12.89 -30.41
N SER A 449 10.15 13.97 -30.44
CA SER A 449 10.45 14.71 -31.67
C SER A 449 11.93 14.72 -32.06
N THR A 450 12.78 13.96 -31.36
CA THR A 450 14.22 13.89 -31.61
C THR A 450 14.66 12.58 -32.26
N GLU A 451 15.79 12.62 -32.96
CA GLU A 451 16.39 11.48 -33.65
C GLU A 451 16.83 10.34 -32.71
N ASP A 452 17.11 10.64 -31.44
CA ASP A 452 17.55 9.70 -30.39
C ASP A 452 16.40 9.19 -29.50
N ALA A 453 15.15 9.55 -29.80
CA ALA A 453 13.95 9.17 -29.05
C ALA A 453 13.94 9.63 -27.57
N ILE A 454 14.70 10.66 -27.21
CA ILE A 454 14.61 11.32 -25.91
C ILE A 454 13.61 12.49 -26.00
N PRO A 455 12.56 12.55 -25.16
CA PRO A 455 11.52 13.57 -25.30
C PRO A 455 12.05 14.98 -24.99
N THR A 456 11.66 15.95 -25.81
CA THR A 456 11.83 17.37 -25.48
C THR A 456 10.80 17.81 -24.45
N ILE A 457 11.02 18.96 -23.82
CA ILE A 457 10.02 19.58 -22.94
C ILE A 457 8.70 19.86 -23.67
N ASP A 458 8.76 20.27 -24.94
CA ASP A 458 7.57 20.54 -25.74
C ASP A 458 6.76 19.27 -26.03
N ASP A 459 7.44 18.12 -26.18
CA ASP A 459 6.77 16.83 -26.36
C ASP A 459 5.92 16.51 -25.12
N ILE A 460 6.47 16.73 -23.92
CA ILE A 460 5.75 16.51 -22.67
C ILE A 460 4.62 17.54 -22.47
N VAL A 461 4.87 18.81 -22.75
CA VAL A 461 3.83 19.87 -22.69
C VAL A 461 2.68 19.56 -23.64
N SER A 462 2.98 19.10 -24.87
CA SER A 462 1.96 18.70 -25.84
C SER A 462 1.11 17.56 -25.31
N VAL A 463 1.71 16.53 -24.73
CA VAL A 463 1.00 15.40 -24.11
C VAL A 463 0.15 15.84 -22.92
N ILE A 464 0.62 16.74 -22.06
CA ILE A 464 -0.18 17.26 -20.93
C ILE A 464 -1.40 18.03 -21.47
N ARG A 465 -1.21 18.92 -22.43
CA ARG A 465 -2.29 19.76 -22.96
C ARG A 465 -3.33 18.98 -23.76
N GLN A 466 -2.90 17.97 -24.51
CA GLN A 466 -3.77 17.20 -25.41
C GLN A 466 -4.25 15.88 -24.79
N GLY A 467 -3.64 15.45 -23.70
CA GLY A 467 -3.76 14.09 -23.20
C GLY A 467 -3.12 13.08 -24.13
N MET A 468 -3.55 11.82 -24.02
CA MET A 468 -3.20 10.78 -24.99
C MET A 468 -4.48 10.22 -25.62
N PRO A 469 -4.92 10.76 -26.77
CA PRO A 469 -6.15 10.33 -27.43
C PRO A 469 -6.24 8.81 -27.64
N GLY A 470 -7.43 8.26 -27.41
CA GLY A 470 -7.68 6.82 -27.44
C GLY A 470 -7.04 6.05 -26.27
N THR A 471 -6.76 6.73 -25.14
CA THR A 471 -6.34 6.14 -23.86
C THR A 471 -7.13 6.78 -22.71
N ALA A 472 -6.82 6.43 -21.47
CA ALA A 472 -7.43 7.04 -20.29
C ALA A 472 -6.77 8.35 -19.82
N MET A 473 -5.68 8.79 -20.45
CA MET A 473 -5.02 10.05 -20.08
C MET A 473 -5.76 11.24 -20.70
N PRO A 474 -6.46 12.07 -19.90
CA PRO A 474 -7.23 13.20 -20.40
C PRO A 474 -6.31 14.36 -20.79
N SER A 475 -6.87 15.33 -21.51
CA SER A 475 -6.28 16.66 -21.64
C SER A 475 -6.49 17.47 -20.37
N PHE A 476 -5.58 18.41 -20.11
CA PHE A 476 -5.67 19.35 -18.98
C PHE A 476 -5.75 20.80 -19.49
N PRO A 477 -6.84 21.20 -20.19
CA PRO A 477 -6.98 22.53 -20.79
C PRO A 477 -7.05 23.67 -19.75
N GLU A 478 -7.35 23.34 -18.49
CA GLU A 478 -7.40 24.29 -17.38
C GLU A 478 -6.03 24.76 -16.89
N LEU A 479 -4.96 24.03 -17.23
CA LEU A 479 -3.60 24.40 -16.83
C LEU A 479 -3.09 25.57 -17.68
N SER A 480 -2.53 26.57 -17.02
CA SER A 480 -1.81 27.62 -17.72
C SER A 480 -0.56 27.09 -18.42
N GLU A 481 -0.02 27.89 -19.34
CA GLU A 481 1.25 27.58 -20.01
C GLU A 481 2.40 27.35 -19.04
N GLN A 482 2.51 28.20 -18.03
CA GLN A 482 3.57 28.07 -17.03
C GLN A 482 3.38 26.82 -16.16
N GLU A 483 2.14 26.45 -15.82
CA GLU A 483 1.86 25.23 -15.05
C GLU A 483 2.17 23.97 -15.87
N SER A 484 1.80 23.96 -17.16
CA SER A 484 2.12 22.87 -18.08
C SER A 484 3.64 22.70 -18.23
N LEU A 485 4.37 23.81 -18.37
CA LEU A 485 5.83 23.80 -18.46
C LEU A 485 6.47 23.26 -17.17
N LYS A 486 6.03 23.73 -16.01
CA LYS A 486 6.52 23.24 -14.70
C LYS A 486 6.27 21.75 -14.52
N LEU A 487 5.10 21.25 -14.91
CA LEU A 487 4.81 19.81 -14.88
C LEU A 487 5.72 19.02 -15.82
N ALA A 488 5.95 19.54 -17.03
CA ALA A 488 6.83 18.90 -17.99
C ALA A 488 8.28 18.82 -17.49
N GLU A 489 8.81 19.91 -16.90
CA GLU A 489 10.12 19.92 -16.25
C GLU A 489 10.22 18.85 -15.15
N TYR A 490 9.18 18.76 -14.32
CA TYR A 490 9.14 17.82 -13.20
C TYR A 490 9.05 16.36 -13.66
N VAL A 491 8.32 16.07 -14.73
CA VAL A 491 8.32 14.73 -15.36
C VAL A 491 9.70 14.38 -15.91
N LEU A 492 10.39 15.33 -16.57
CA LEU A 492 11.74 15.12 -17.08
C LEU A 492 12.77 14.98 -15.94
N GLU A 493 12.57 15.63 -14.80
CA GLU A 493 13.37 15.42 -13.58
C GLU A 493 13.22 13.99 -13.07
N MET A 494 11.99 13.46 -12.95
CA MET A 494 11.76 12.06 -12.56
C MET A 494 12.42 11.06 -13.52
N PHE A 495 12.43 11.37 -14.81
CA PHE A 495 13.11 10.57 -15.81
C PHE A 495 14.62 10.52 -15.56
N ARG A 496 15.25 11.67 -15.27
CA ARG A 496 16.67 11.73 -14.92
C ARG A 496 16.99 10.94 -13.65
N ASP A 497 16.16 11.08 -12.63
CA ASP A 497 16.34 10.32 -11.38
C ASP A 497 16.22 8.82 -11.61
N GLY A 498 15.26 8.40 -12.43
CA GLY A 498 15.06 6.99 -12.79
C GLY A 498 16.24 6.39 -13.55
N VAL A 499 16.77 7.12 -14.54
CA VAL A 499 18.00 6.72 -15.26
C VAL A 499 19.19 6.64 -14.31
N ARG A 500 19.34 7.59 -13.37
CA ARG A 500 20.39 7.56 -12.35
C ARG A 500 20.31 6.31 -11.48
N GLU A 501 19.10 5.96 -11.00
CA GLU A 501 18.87 4.76 -10.20
C GLU A 501 19.19 3.47 -10.97
N GLN A 502 18.81 3.39 -12.25
CA GLN A 502 19.13 2.24 -13.10
C GLN A 502 20.64 2.07 -13.27
N LEU A 503 21.37 3.16 -13.56
CA LEU A 503 22.83 3.12 -13.68
C LEU A 503 23.49 2.66 -12.39
N LEU A 504 23.10 3.22 -11.24
CA LEU A 504 23.61 2.79 -9.94
C LEU A 504 23.36 1.31 -9.68
N SER A 505 22.18 0.80 -10.06
CA SER A 505 21.85 -0.61 -9.94
C SER A 505 22.72 -1.50 -10.82
N ILE A 506 23.08 -1.04 -12.03
CA ILE A 506 23.95 -1.78 -12.96
C ILE A 506 25.37 -1.86 -12.40
N TYR A 507 25.96 -0.71 -12.02
CA TYR A 507 27.31 -0.69 -11.43
C TYR A 507 27.38 -1.55 -10.16
N ALA A 508 26.36 -1.47 -9.29
CA ALA A 508 26.28 -2.29 -8.08
C ALA A 508 26.20 -3.80 -8.39
N ALA A 509 25.46 -4.20 -9.42
CA ALA A 509 25.36 -5.60 -9.85
C ALA A 509 26.68 -6.14 -10.42
N GLU A 510 27.48 -5.27 -11.03
CA GLU A 510 28.81 -5.58 -11.57
C GLU A 510 29.92 -5.49 -10.51
N GLY A 511 29.59 -5.06 -9.29
CA GLY A 511 30.55 -4.87 -8.21
C GLY A 511 31.46 -3.66 -8.41
N GLU A 512 31.08 -2.75 -9.29
CA GLU A 512 31.82 -1.55 -9.62
C GLU A 512 31.28 -0.32 -8.85
N THR A 513 32.15 0.63 -8.58
CA THR A 513 31.78 1.92 -7.99
C THR A 513 31.95 3.01 -9.04
N VAL A 514 30.87 3.73 -9.35
CA VAL A 514 30.89 4.87 -10.28
C VAL A 514 31.09 6.18 -9.51
N SER A 515 31.88 7.10 -10.06
CA SER A 515 32.01 8.44 -9.48
C SER A 515 30.74 9.27 -9.72
N GLU A 516 30.42 10.23 -8.84
CA GLU A 516 29.25 11.11 -9.06
C GLU A 516 29.40 11.98 -10.32
N ASP A 517 30.63 12.25 -10.77
CA ASP A 517 30.86 13.02 -11.99
C ASP A 517 30.55 12.19 -13.24
N ASP A 518 31.03 10.94 -13.27
CA ASP A 518 30.76 10.01 -14.37
C ASP A 518 29.26 9.66 -14.43
N LEU A 519 28.64 9.41 -13.27
CA LEU A 519 27.20 9.16 -13.18
C LEU A 519 26.38 10.34 -13.69
N ARG A 520 26.72 11.57 -13.29
CA ARG A 520 26.04 12.78 -13.80
C ARG A 520 26.23 12.94 -15.30
N HIS A 521 27.43 12.68 -15.82
CA HIS A 521 27.71 12.75 -17.24
C HIS A 521 26.88 11.72 -18.03
N GLU A 522 26.82 10.48 -17.55
CA GLU A 522 26.08 9.40 -18.21
C GLU A 522 24.56 9.63 -18.16
N VAL A 523 24.02 10.08 -17.02
CA VAL A 523 22.62 10.50 -16.92
C VAL A 523 22.33 11.62 -17.91
N SER A 524 23.22 12.62 -18.01
CA SER A 524 23.06 13.73 -18.96
C SER A 524 23.00 13.22 -20.40
N ILE A 525 23.88 12.30 -20.80
CA ILE A 525 23.88 11.73 -22.16
C ILE A 525 22.54 11.01 -22.45
N ARG A 526 22.04 10.22 -21.50
CA ARG A 526 20.84 9.39 -21.68
C ARG A 526 19.51 10.15 -21.57
N THR A 527 19.53 11.41 -21.13
CA THR A 527 18.31 12.18 -20.81
C THR A 527 18.25 13.56 -21.47
N THR A 528 19.33 13.99 -22.12
CA THR A 528 19.37 15.26 -22.86
C THR A 528 18.86 15.02 -24.27
N PRO A 529 17.80 15.72 -24.72
CA PRO A 529 17.26 15.51 -26.05
C PRO A 529 18.27 15.86 -27.14
N GLY A 530 18.44 14.97 -28.10
CA GLY A 530 19.28 15.18 -29.27
C GLY A 530 18.63 16.10 -30.30
N LYS A 531 19.09 15.96 -31.55
CA LYS A 531 18.63 16.81 -32.65
C LYS A 531 17.15 16.55 -32.93
N ARG A 532 16.35 17.63 -32.99
CA ARG A 532 14.94 17.56 -33.40
C ARG A 532 14.83 17.22 -34.88
N VAL A 533 13.91 16.32 -35.21
CA VAL A 533 13.59 15.96 -36.59
C VAL A 533 13.00 17.17 -37.30
N SER A 534 13.56 17.52 -38.46
CA SER A 534 13.00 18.52 -39.35
C SER A 534 11.77 17.96 -40.06
N ILE A 535 10.63 18.62 -39.90
CA ILE A 535 9.40 18.26 -40.61
C ILE A 535 9.46 18.88 -42.02
N PRO A 536 9.23 18.09 -43.09
CA PRO A 536 9.15 18.62 -44.45
C PRO A 536 8.11 19.74 -44.56
N THR A 537 8.35 20.71 -45.43
CA THR A 537 7.37 21.77 -45.70
C THR A 537 6.06 21.15 -46.20
N ILE A 538 4.96 21.45 -45.51
CA ILE A 538 3.63 20.98 -45.87
C ILE A 538 3.32 21.45 -47.30
N ARG A 539 3.19 20.49 -48.23
CA ARG A 539 2.71 20.75 -49.58
C ARG A 539 1.19 20.58 -49.59
N PRO A 540 0.44 21.40 -50.34
CA PRO A 540 -0.99 21.15 -50.52
C PRO A 540 -1.20 19.74 -51.06
N ALA A 541 -2.06 18.96 -50.41
CA ALA A 541 -2.44 17.65 -50.92
C ALA A 541 -3.04 17.83 -52.32
N ASN A 542 -2.45 17.19 -53.33
CA ASN A 542 -3.08 17.01 -54.63
C ASN A 542 -3.75 15.64 -54.68
N GLU A 543 -4.69 15.43 -55.61
CA GLU A 543 -5.45 14.17 -55.73
C GLU A 543 -4.56 12.92 -55.87
N GLN A 544 -3.32 13.08 -56.34
CA GLN A 544 -2.35 11.99 -56.48
C GLN A 544 -1.60 11.65 -55.17
N SER A 545 -1.62 12.52 -54.16
CA SER A 545 -0.80 12.34 -52.96
C SER A 545 -1.26 11.16 -52.08
N PRO A 546 -2.56 10.95 -51.81
CA PRO A 546 -3.02 9.74 -51.12
C PRO A 546 -2.76 8.45 -51.92
N ILE A 547 -2.71 8.52 -53.26
CA ILE A 547 -2.43 7.37 -54.12
C ILE A 547 -0.96 6.93 -53.96
N ARG A 548 -0.02 7.87 -54.10
CA ARG A 548 1.41 7.60 -53.81
C ARG A 548 1.64 7.18 -52.36
N GLY A 549 0.87 7.77 -51.44
CA GLY A 549 0.88 7.41 -50.03
C GLY A 549 0.46 5.98 -49.77
N LYS A 550 -0.58 5.48 -50.46
CA LYS A 550 -1.00 4.09 -50.38
C LYS A 550 0.08 3.14 -50.92
N GLU A 551 0.70 3.46 -52.05
CA GLU A 551 1.80 2.65 -52.61
C GLU A 551 2.98 2.56 -51.63
N SER A 552 3.34 3.69 -51.02
CA SER A 552 4.40 3.77 -50.01
C SER A 552 4.03 3.01 -48.72
N TYR A 553 2.78 3.12 -48.28
CA TYR A 553 2.25 2.39 -47.11
C TYR A 553 2.35 0.87 -47.29
N LEU A 554 2.07 0.36 -48.49
CA LEU A 554 2.25 -1.06 -48.82
C LEU A 554 3.73 -1.44 -48.89
N THR A 555 4.55 -0.62 -49.54
CA THR A 555 5.99 -0.87 -49.75
C THR A 555 6.78 -0.87 -48.44
N LEU A 556 6.45 0.04 -47.53
CA LEU A 556 7.05 0.14 -46.20
C LEU A 556 6.52 -0.95 -45.23
N GLY A 557 5.59 -1.80 -45.68
CA GLY A 557 5.07 -2.92 -44.90
C GLY A 557 4.08 -2.54 -43.81
N CYS A 558 3.52 -1.31 -43.84
CA CYS A 558 2.55 -0.86 -42.83
C CYS A 558 1.30 -1.75 -42.82
N ALA A 559 0.89 -2.25 -44.00
CA ALA A 559 -0.25 -3.15 -44.15
C ALA A 559 -0.10 -4.49 -43.42
N ASN A 560 1.13 -4.93 -43.11
CA ASN A 560 1.35 -6.16 -42.35
C ASN A 560 0.73 -6.09 -40.95
N CYS A 561 0.66 -4.89 -40.37
CA CYS A 561 0.06 -4.65 -39.07
C CYS A 561 -1.31 -3.95 -39.17
N HIS A 562 -1.41 -2.94 -40.02
CA HIS A 562 -2.58 -2.08 -40.10
C HIS A 562 -3.62 -2.53 -41.14
N GLY A 563 -3.35 -3.60 -41.90
CA GLY A 563 -4.19 -4.06 -43.02
C GLY A 563 -4.07 -3.14 -44.24
N GLU A 564 -4.48 -3.62 -45.42
CA GLU A 564 -4.43 -2.82 -46.66
C GLU A 564 -5.39 -1.62 -46.66
N ASP A 565 -6.43 -1.67 -45.82
CA ASP A 565 -7.46 -0.64 -45.68
C ASP A 565 -7.33 0.22 -44.40
N GLY A 566 -6.34 -0.07 -43.57
CA GLY A 566 -6.05 0.63 -42.32
C GLY A 566 -6.86 0.16 -41.10
N THR A 567 -7.68 -0.89 -41.17
CA THR A 567 -8.54 -1.32 -40.05
C THR A 567 -7.85 -2.23 -39.00
N GLY A 568 -6.60 -2.66 -39.23
CA GLY A 568 -5.77 -3.31 -38.22
C GLY A 568 -5.98 -4.82 -38.03
N ALA A 569 -6.28 -5.56 -39.12
CA ALA A 569 -6.29 -7.02 -39.10
C ALA A 569 -4.86 -7.57 -39.29
N CYS A 570 -4.13 -7.74 -38.18
CA CYS A 570 -2.85 -8.44 -38.17
C CYS A 570 -2.94 -9.63 -37.22
N ASP A 571 -2.59 -10.81 -37.75
CA ASP A 571 -2.54 -12.08 -37.02
C ASP A 571 -1.32 -12.19 -36.07
N LEU A 572 -0.50 -11.13 -36.01
CA LEU A 572 0.70 -11.09 -35.19
C LEU A 572 0.36 -10.59 -33.78
N ALA A 573 0.69 -11.39 -32.78
CA ALA A 573 0.66 -10.98 -31.39
C ALA A 573 1.75 -9.92 -31.14
N LEU A 574 1.34 -8.66 -31.01
CA LEU A 574 2.24 -7.53 -30.75
C LEU A 574 2.25 -7.15 -29.26
N TRP A 575 3.44 -6.83 -28.76
CA TRP A 575 3.69 -6.50 -27.35
C TRP A 575 4.51 -5.21 -27.26
N ASP A 576 4.37 -4.47 -26.16
CA ASP A 576 5.35 -3.44 -25.80
C ASP A 576 6.57 -4.02 -25.07
N ASP A 577 7.55 -3.16 -24.80
CA ASP A 577 8.79 -3.49 -24.08
C ASP A 577 8.54 -3.93 -22.62
N GLN A 578 7.34 -3.67 -22.08
CA GLN A 578 6.89 -4.13 -20.77
C GLN A 578 6.11 -5.46 -20.85
N GLY A 579 5.97 -6.05 -22.04
CA GLY A 579 5.27 -7.32 -22.24
C GLY A 579 3.74 -7.21 -22.19
N PHE A 580 3.15 -6.02 -22.37
CA PHE A 580 1.70 -5.85 -22.48
C PHE A 580 1.23 -5.88 -23.93
N PRO A 581 0.02 -6.40 -24.21
CA PRO A 581 -0.58 -6.35 -25.55
C PRO A 581 -0.57 -4.95 -26.16
N ASN A 582 -0.01 -4.82 -27.36
CA ASN A 582 0.11 -3.55 -28.08
C ASN A 582 -0.32 -3.71 -29.55
N PRO A 583 -1.62 -3.95 -29.81
CA PRO A 583 -2.12 -4.12 -31.17
C PRO A 583 -2.04 -2.82 -31.98
N PRO A 584 -1.97 -2.93 -33.32
CA PRO A 584 -2.03 -1.77 -34.19
C PRO A 584 -3.40 -1.08 -34.09
N ARG A 585 -3.41 0.24 -34.25
CA ARG A 585 -4.65 1.03 -34.28
C ARG A 585 -5.43 0.78 -35.57
N ASP A 586 -6.75 0.82 -35.44
CA ASP A 586 -7.68 1.02 -36.56
C ASP A 586 -7.56 2.48 -37.01
N LEU A 587 -6.86 2.72 -38.11
CA LEU A 587 -6.53 4.06 -38.60
C LEU A 587 -7.79 4.84 -39.02
N LYS A 588 -8.87 4.13 -39.37
CA LYS A 588 -10.15 4.74 -39.77
C LYS A 588 -10.96 5.23 -38.59
N HIS A 589 -11.07 4.43 -37.53
CA HIS A 589 -12.01 4.69 -36.44
C HIS A 589 -11.36 5.09 -35.12
N ASP A 590 -10.12 4.67 -34.83
CA ASP A 590 -9.48 4.93 -33.53
C ASP A 590 -8.64 6.21 -33.55
N PHE A 591 -8.73 7.01 -32.50
CA PHE A 591 -7.87 8.20 -32.30
C PHE A 591 -6.36 7.89 -32.39
N PHE A 592 -5.59 8.72 -33.10
CA PHE A 592 -4.14 8.60 -33.17
C PHE A 592 -3.47 9.05 -31.86
N LYS A 593 -2.45 8.31 -31.40
CA LYS A 593 -1.65 8.73 -30.23
C LYS A 593 -0.79 9.92 -30.62
N GLY A 594 -0.95 11.04 -29.92
CA GLY A 594 -0.31 12.33 -30.24
C GLY A 594 -1.15 13.24 -31.14
N GLY A 595 -2.35 12.81 -31.55
CA GLY A 595 -3.23 13.59 -32.43
C GLY A 595 -3.05 13.29 -33.92
N ASP A 596 -3.93 13.84 -34.74
CA ASP A 596 -4.09 13.62 -36.19
C ASP A 596 -3.52 14.77 -37.05
N SER A 597 -2.76 15.68 -36.44
CA SER A 597 -2.02 16.69 -37.21
C SER A 597 -0.96 16.04 -38.10
N LEU A 598 -0.67 16.68 -39.23
CA LEU A 598 0.32 16.19 -40.18
C LEU A 598 1.68 16.02 -39.51
N GLU A 599 2.05 16.96 -38.64
CA GLU A 599 3.29 16.94 -37.86
C GLU A 599 3.34 15.75 -36.89
N SER A 600 2.25 15.50 -36.16
CA SER A 600 2.18 14.39 -35.21
C SER A 600 2.34 13.04 -35.92
N LEU A 601 1.55 12.82 -36.98
CA LEU A 601 1.57 11.61 -37.78
C LEU A 601 2.95 11.39 -38.43
N TYR A 602 3.55 12.46 -38.96
CA TYR A 602 4.90 12.40 -39.54
C TYR A 602 5.93 11.94 -38.51
N LEU A 603 5.91 12.50 -37.30
CA LEU A 603 6.83 12.10 -36.23
C LEU A 603 6.59 10.65 -35.79
N ARG A 604 5.33 10.19 -35.70
CA ARG A 604 5.01 8.78 -35.34
C ARG A 604 5.49 7.78 -36.39
N LEU A 605 5.46 8.14 -37.67
CA LEU A 605 5.99 7.29 -38.74
C LEU A 605 7.53 7.37 -38.80
N ARG A 606 8.11 8.58 -38.76
CA ARG A 606 9.57 8.77 -38.89
C ARG A 606 10.34 8.19 -37.72
N LEU A 607 9.88 8.43 -36.50
CA LEU A 607 10.55 8.00 -35.25
C LEU A 607 9.95 6.74 -34.64
N GLY A 608 8.83 6.26 -35.18
CA GLY A 608 8.05 5.20 -34.56
C GLY A 608 7.39 5.66 -33.27
N MET A 609 7.06 4.69 -32.43
CA MET A 609 6.62 4.95 -31.06
C MET A 609 7.51 4.15 -30.11
N PRO A 610 8.50 4.78 -29.45
CA PRO A 610 9.43 4.09 -28.55
C PRO A 610 8.70 3.27 -27.48
N GLY A 611 9.24 2.08 -27.18
CA GLY A 611 8.61 1.14 -26.25
C GLY A 611 7.27 0.58 -26.75
N THR A 612 7.09 0.46 -28.07
CA THR A 612 5.94 -0.21 -28.69
C THR A 612 6.37 -1.05 -29.89
N ALA A 613 5.45 -1.86 -30.41
CA ALA A 613 5.66 -2.60 -31.65
C ALA A 613 5.65 -1.72 -32.91
N HIS A 614 5.30 -0.43 -32.83
CA HIS A 614 5.25 0.45 -34.01
C HIS A 614 6.67 0.92 -34.38
N PRO A 615 7.24 0.42 -35.49
CA PRO A 615 8.62 0.70 -35.86
C PRO A 615 8.80 2.12 -36.36
N SER A 616 10.06 2.55 -36.45
CA SER A 616 10.44 3.81 -37.06
C SER A 616 10.79 3.62 -38.54
N CYS A 617 10.28 4.49 -39.41
CA CYS A 617 10.62 4.50 -40.84
C CYS A 617 11.83 5.40 -41.12
N VAL A 618 12.89 5.31 -40.30
CA VAL A 618 14.01 6.27 -40.37
C VAL A 618 14.81 6.23 -41.68
N ASN A 619 14.72 5.12 -42.41
CA ASN A 619 15.42 4.89 -43.66
C ASN A 619 14.60 5.30 -44.90
N ALA A 620 13.30 5.60 -44.73
CA ALA A 620 12.44 6.06 -45.82
C ALA A 620 12.67 7.54 -46.12
N ALA A 621 12.44 7.93 -47.38
CA ALA A 621 12.62 9.32 -47.78
C ALA A 621 11.61 10.22 -47.05
N PRO A 622 11.98 11.44 -46.63
CA PRO A 622 11.04 12.35 -45.95
C PRO A 622 9.74 12.60 -46.72
N ASP A 623 9.82 12.72 -48.05
CA ASP A 623 8.66 12.93 -48.92
C ASP A 623 7.76 11.68 -49.01
N GLU A 624 8.35 10.49 -49.01
CA GLU A 624 7.64 9.21 -49.03
C GLU A 624 6.81 9.04 -47.75
N ILE A 625 7.40 9.34 -46.59
CA ILE A 625 6.69 9.32 -45.30
C ILE A 625 5.56 10.34 -45.29
N PHE A 626 5.79 11.54 -45.85
CA PHE A 626 4.77 12.58 -45.91
C PHE A 626 3.57 12.17 -46.78
N ASP A 627 3.80 11.50 -47.91
CA ASP A 627 2.72 10.92 -48.72
C ASP A 627 1.93 9.86 -47.92
N VAL A 628 2.59 9.02 -47.12
CA VAL A 628 1.91 8.06 -46.21
C VAL A 628 1.08 8.78 -45.14
N VAL A 629 1.57 9.90 -44.58
CA VAL A 629 0.79 10.73 -43.64
C VAL A 629 -0.51 11.18 -44.27
N LEU A 630 -0.46 11.71 -45.51
CA LEU A 630 -1.64 12.15 -46.24
C LEU A 630 -2.62 11.00 -46.52
N TYR A 631 -2.09 9.82 -46.84
CA TYR A 631 -2.92 8.62 -46.99
C TYR A 631 -3.60 8.24 -45.66
N CYS A 632 -2.86 8.14 -44.55
CA CYS A 632 -3.43 7.84 -43.23
C CYS A 632 -4.50 8.87 -42.81
N GLN A 633 -4.30 10.15 -43.10
CA GLN A 633 -5.28 11.20 -42.82
C GLN A 633 -6.55 11.04 -43.69
N SER A 634 -6.40 10.60 -44.95
CA SER A 634 -7.53 10.34 -45.85
C SER A 634 -8.39 9.14 -45.44
N LEU A 635 -7.87 8.25 -44.59
CA LEU A 635 -8.60 7.09 -44.06
C LEU A 635 -9.53 7.43 -42.91
N ILE A 636 -9.39 8.60 -42.28
CA ILE A 636 -10.13 8.96 -41.07
C ILE A 636 -11.63 9.05 -41.37
N GLU A 637 -12.43 8.31 -40.61
CA GLU A 637 -13.89 8.34 -40.69
C GLU A 637 -14.50 8.90 -39.40
N GLU A 638 -15.58 9.67 -39.54
CA GLU A 638 -16.35 10.22 -38.42
C GLU A 638 -17.73 9.53 -38.32
N PRO A 639 -18.25 9.25 -37.12
CA PRO A 639 -17.67 9.57 -35.81
C PRO A 639 -16.57 8.58 -35.40
N ARG A 640 -15.53 9.11 -34.73
CA ARG A 640 -14.46 8.28 -34.15
C ARG A 640 -14.96 7.37 -33.01
N ARG A 641 -14.34 6.21 -32.88
CA ARG A 641 -14.67 5.19 -31.87
C ARG A 641 -14.13 5.59 -30.50
N ILE A 642 -15.03 5.77 -29.54
CA ILE A 642 -14.68 5.95 -28.13
C ILE A 642 -14.77 4.60 -27.43
N THR A 643 -13.71 4.20 -26.74
CA THR A 643 -13.62 2.93 -26.01
C THR A 643 -13.39 3.14 -24.52
N THR A 644 -13.89 2.23 -23.70
CA THR A 644 -13.53 2.15 -22.27
C THR A 644 -12.19 1.43 -22.09
N ASN A 645 -11.60 1.48 -20.88
CA ASN A 645 -10.39 0.69 -20.57
C ASN A 645 -10.62 -0.81 -20.77
N ASP A 646 -11.78 -1.33 -20.36
CA ASP A 646 -12.17 -2.72 -20.50
C ASP A 646 -12.30 -3.14 -21.98
N GLN A 647 -12.98 -2.32 -22.80
CA GLN A 647 -13.10 -2.58 -24.23
C GLN A 647 -11.74 -2.60 -24.94
N ARG A 648 -10.84 -1.67 -24.60
CA ARG A 648 -9.47 -1.68 -25.13
C ARG A 648 -8.70 -2.92 -24.69
N TRP A 649 -8.83 -3.31 -23.42
CA TRP A 649 -8.19 -4.50 -22.89
C TRP A 649 -8.69 -5.75 -23.61
N GLU A 650 -9.99 -5.92 -23.78
CA GLU A 650 -10.54 -7.11 -24.41
C GLU A 650 -10.15 -7.19 -25.90
N GLN A 651 -10.19 -6.07 -26.62
CA GLN A 651 -9.69 -6.00 -28.00
C GLN A 651 -8.21 -6.37 -28.08
N ALA A 652 -7.38 -5.85 -27.19
CA ALA A 652 -5.95 -6.14 -27.18
C ALA A 652 -5.64 -7.56 -26.73
N ARG A 653 -6.37 -8.10 -25.75
CA ARG A 653 -6.23 -9.48 -25.26
C ARG A 653 -6.62 -10.48 -26.35
N VAL A 654 -7.73 -10.27 -27.04
CA VAL A 654 -8.12 -11.10 -28.18
C VAL A 654 -7.02 -11.04 -29.24
N ARG A 655 -6.58 -9.86 -29.66
CA ARG A 655 -5.56 -9.72 -30.71
C ARG A 655 -4.16 -10.23 -30.33
N ALA A 656 -3.77 -10.18 -29.06
CA ALA A 656 -2.44 -10.62 -28.61
C ALA A 656 -2.39 -12.10 -28.15
N TRP A 657 -3.52 -12.69 -27.74
CA TRP A 657 -3.58 -14.05 -27.18
C TRP A 657 -4.39 -15.05 -28.01
N TYR A 658 -5.07 -14.64 -29.09
CA TYR A 658 -5.59 -15.58 -30.09
C TYR A 658 -4.50 -15.88 -31.12
N PRO A 659 -3.96 -17.11 -31.16
CA PRO A 659 -3.17 -17.51 -32.30
C PRO A 659 -4.12 -17.80 -33.48
N ALA A 660 -3.75 -17.33 -34.67
CA ALA A 660 -4.50 -17.49 -35.92
C ALA A 660 -4.78 -18.94 -36.37
N TYR A 661 -4.38 -19.96 -35.61
CA TYR A 661 -4.72 -21.37 -35.88
C TYR A 661 -6.08 -21.82 -35.28
N LEU A 662 -6.82 -20.95 -34.60
CA LEU A 662 -8.16 -21.27 -34.07
C LEU A 662 -9.33 -20.73 -34.89
N THR A 663 -9.09 -20.00 -35.99
CA THR A 663 -10.15 -19.68 -36.96
C THR A 663 -10.41 -20.90 -37.83
N LEU A 664 -11.49 -21.63 -37.55
CA LEU A 664 -12.09 -22.51 -38.55
C LEU A 664 -12.56 -21.63 -39.72
N PRO A 665 -12.18 -21.93 -40.98
CA PRO A 665 -12.67 -21.17 -42.11
C PRO A 665 -14.16 -21.45 -42.31
N GLY A 666 -14.98 -20.42 -42.12
CA GLY A 666 -16.40 -20.39 -42.49
C GLY A 666 -17.37 -20.82 -41.38
N GLN A 667 -17.78 -19.86 -40.54
CA GLN A 667 -19.13 -19.79 -39.96
C GLN A 667 -19.57 -18.33 -39.88
#